data_AF-A0A3R7WKG5-F1
#
_entry.id   AF-A0A3R7WKG5-F1
#
_cell.length_a   1.000
_cell.length_b   1.000
_cell.length_c   1.000
_cell.angle_alpha   90.00
_cell.angle_beta   90.00
_cell.angle_gamma   90.00
#
_symmetry.space_group_name_H-M   'P 1'
#
loop_
_entity.id
_entity.type
_entity.pdbx_description
1 polymer ?
#
loop_
_entity_poly.entity_id
_entity_poly.type
_entity_poly.pdbx_seq_one_letter_code
_entity_poly.pdbx_strand_id
1 'polypeptide(L)'
;MERFQELDKERAAIDAEIQLIVEELTAGPNPIGLKGPLVDDEGFPRSDIDVYTVRHKRHRFACLQNDLKWKMQEIEDVMTRLVIIKLHAADVVSDSTVPVKLEGNAGSPSSEAGLQVGDLVLEFGTATADNHRELAAIREIVMRNLDAPIEVVVQRRGTADQFRLSLVPHSWIGQGVLGCHIVPLHTTIVVSEKSALVDRADGASNEAATISLWDEVSSLVFTLFMEFIPSITNIILVGQMQTPNLKQYVDATAMAVMVCYTNITSYSVGLGMATALDTLCTQAYGAGNLRKFGVLLQSALLGMALTLVPVTLLNWFSGDILKLLGQEPALADLTGAFIRVMTVGYPALYAFEVLKKLVQAEGVTTPMAVLTGLGNILHVSMGYYLSQHTFLGYLGPAVALTVMETAVLLGMLGYVLLWNTMYTGWCIEWGWHAAWSHVAQFFQFGVPGMLMMMIEWGAIEILTLVAGILPNHILTIGVNSVLTLNLAYMPYFGLSVAATIRMGTLLGANQPDKAKRVMFLTLRLCFACALLTASAIVLLSPVLPRLVINDVDVIAYVVYRGFFRAMGKQDVASGVNAAAFYLVGVPVAVLFGVYLEWSVEGLWAGFTFGSLTAFVVYQLLLCRVNWVAVAQDAVNRE
;
A
#
# COMPACT_ATOMS: atom_id res chain seq x y z
N MET A 1 6.81 -27.83 -12.63
CA MET A 1 7.89 -28.01 -11.64
C MET A 1 9.24 -28.19 -12.32
N GLU A 2 9.35 -29.06 -13.33
CA GLU A 2 10.59 -29.28 -14.09
C GLU A 2 11.17 -28.00 -14.69
N ARG A 3 10.34 -27.15 -15.34
CA ARG A 3 10.79 -25.86 -15.88
C ARG A 3 11.35 -24.90 -14.82
N PHE A 4 10.80 -24.91 -13.60
CA PHE A 4 11.34 -24.11 -12.50
C PHE A 4 12.71 -24.62 -12.06
N GLN A 5 12.88 -25.94 -11.93
CA GLN A 5 14.17 -26.55 -11.58
C GLN A 5 15.24 -26.33 -12.65
N GLU A 6 14.85 -26.29 -13.92
CA GLU A 6 15.73 -25.94 -15.04
C GLU A 6 16.19 -24.48 -14.92
N LEU A 7 15.26 -23.54 -14.76
CA LEU A 7 15.57 -22.11 -14.63
C LEU A 7 16.40 -21.80 -13.37
N ASP A 8 16.15 -22.49 -12.26
CA ASP A 8 16.93 -22.32 -11.03
C ASP A 8 18.39 -22.81 -11.21
N LYS A 9 18.60 -23.87 -11.98
CA LYS A 9 19.94 -24.32 -12.38
C LYS A 9 20.63 -23.33 -13.32
N GLU A 10 19.90 -22.79 -14.30
CA GLU A 10 20.43 -21.75 -15.20
C GLU A 10 20.84 -20.49 -14.42
N ARG A 11 19.99 -20.03 -13.49
CA ARG A 11 20.31 -18.89 -12.61
C ARG A 11 21.59 -19.17 -11.81
N ALA A 12 21.68 -20.34 -11.17
CA ALA A 12 22.85 -20.71 -10.38
C ALA A 12 24.15 -20.78 -11.22
N ALA A 13 24.06 -21.18 -12.50
CA ALA A 13 25.20 -21.17 -13.41
C ALA A 13 25.65 -19.74 -13.76
N ILE A 14 24.70 -18.83 -14.01
CA ILE A 14 24.99 -17.40 -14.26
C ILE A 14 25.63 -16.76 -13.03
N ASP A 15 25.09 -17.01 -11.84
CA ASP A 15 25.64 -16.50 -10.57
C ASP A 15 27.07 -17.00 -10.34
N ALA A 16 27.35 -18.27 -10.62
CA ALA A 16 28.70 -18.84 -10.53
C ALA A 16 29.67 -18.17 -11.51
N GLU A 17 29.25 -17.92 -12.76
CA GLU A 17 30.08 -17.22 -13.77
C GLU A 17 30.38 -15.77 -13.34
N ILE A 18 29.38 -15.07 -12.78
CA ILE A 18 29.56 -13.73 -12.22
C ILE A 18 30.59 -13.75 -11.08
N GLN A 19 30.48 -14.69 -10.13
CA GLN A 19 31.43 -14.80 -9.02
C GLN A 19 32.86 -15.05 -9.51
N LEU A 20 33.03 -15.94 -10.48
CA LEU A 20 34.34 -16.20 -11.09
C LEU A 20 34.94 -14.94 -11.72
N ILE A 21 34.16 -14.18 -12.49
CA ILE A 21 34.65 -12.93 -13.10
C ILE A 21 35.03 -11.91 -12.04
N VAL A 22 34.25 -11.79 -10.96
CA VAL A 22 34.54 -10.88 -9.85
C VAL A 22 35.84 -11.30 -9.15
N GLU A 23 36.01 -12.58 -8.84
CA GLU A 23 37.22 -13.12 -8.21
C GLU A 23 38.46 -12.87 -9.07
N GLU A 24 38.39 -13.16 -10.38
CA GLU A 24 39.50 -12.94 -11.30
C GLU A 24 39.89 -11.45 -11.44
N LEU A 25 38.94 -10.53 -11.30
CA LEU A 25 39.20 -9.08 -11.36
C LEU A 25 39.64 -8.47 -10.02
N THR A 26 39.55 -9.22 -8.92
CA THR A 26 39.81 -8.72 -7.55
C THR A 26 40.88 -9.48 -6.76
N ALA A 27 41.20 -10.73 -7.11
CA ALA A 27 42.13 -11.58 -6.37
C ALA A 27 43.59 -11.56 -6.88
N GLY A 28 43.86 -10.83 -7.97
CA GLY A 28 45.21 -10.75 -8.58
C GLY A 28 46.17 -9.78 -7.87
N PRO A 29 47.48 -9.83 -8.20
CA PRO A 29 48.51 -8.97 -7.60
C PRO A 29 48.29 -7.46 -7.83
N ASN A 30 47.53 -7.09 -8.88
CA ASN A 30 47.04 -5.73 -9.14
C ASN A 30 45.51 -5.74 -9.31
N PRO A 31 44.73 -5.61 -8.23
CA PRO A 31 43.27 -5.67 -8.30
C PRO A 31 42.71 -4.42 -8.97
N ILE A 32 42.26 -4.57 -10.22
CA ILE A 32 41.68 -3.49 -11.02
C ILE A 32 40.20 -3.24 -10.67
N GLY A 33 39.55 -4.26 -10.10
CA GLY A 33 38.13 -4.26 -9.77
C GLY A 33 37.21 -4.07 -10.98
N LEU A 34 35.91 -3.92 -10.71
CA LEU A 34 34.90 -3.76 -11.75
C LEU A 34 34.89 -2.36 -12.40
N LYS A 35 35.47 -1.35 -11.74
CA LYS A 35 35.40 0.06 -12.18
C LYS A 35 36.73 0.83 -12.15
N GLY A 36 37.85 0.20 -11.82
CA GLY A 36 39.15 0.88 -11.79
C GLY A 36 39.63 1.40 -13.16
N PRO A 37 40.51 2.41 -13.17
CA PRO A 37 41.01 3.06 -14.39
C PRO A 37 41.88 2.09 -15.22
N LEU A 38 41.68 2.11 -16.54
CA LEU A 38 42.40 1.27 -17.51
C LEU A 38 43.61 1.97 -18.14
N VAL A 39 43.77 3.26 -17.84
CA VAL A 39 44.88 4.10 -18.28
C VAL A 39 45.64 4.60 -17.06
N ASP A 40 46.92 4.88 -17.24
CA ASP A 40 47.76 5.52 -16.23
C ASP A 40 47.50 7.04 -16.16
N ASP A 41 48.21 7.72 -15.26
CA ASP A 41 48.08 9.16 -15.03
C ASP A 41 48.54 10.01 -16.23
N GLU A 42 49.25 9.41 -17.19
CA GLU A 42 49.69 10.04 -18.44
C GLU A 42 48.72 9.77 -19.61
N GLY A 43 47.67 8.97 -19.38
CA GLY A 43 46.64 8.65 -20.37
C GLY A 43 46.97 7.48 -21.29
N PHE A 44 48.02 6.72 -21.01
CA PHE A 44 48.40 5.52 -21.77
C PHE A 44 47.79 4.25 -21.16
N PRO A 45 47.53 3.19 -21.96
CA PRO A 45 47.05 1.91 -21.44
C PRO A 45 48.01 1.36 -20.39
N ARG A 46 47.47 1.01 -19.22
CA ARG A 46 48.23 0.45 -18.12
C ARG A 46 49.01 -0.79 -18.53
N SER A 47 50.33 -0.78 -18.35
CA SER A 47 51.22 -1.88 -18.72
C SER A 47 51.21 -3.04 -17.71
N ASP A 48 50.67 -2.80 -16.52
CA ASP A 48 50.60 -3.77 -15.43
C ASP A 48 49.35 -4.67 -15.48
N ILE A 49 48.46 -4.45 -16.47
CA ILE A 49 47.25 -5.23 -16.69
C ILE A 49 47.06 -5.55 -18.17
N ASP A 50 46.40 -6.67 -18.46
CA ASP A 50 45.86 -6.93 -19.79
C ASP A 50 44.52 -6.16 -19.96
N VAL A 51 44.62 -4.94 -20.49
CA VAL A 51 43.48 -4.05 -20.73
C VAL A 51 42.42 -4.72 -21.62
N TYR A 52 42.81 -5.56 -22.57
CA TYR A 52 41.86 -6.27 -23.44
C TYR A 52 41.04 -7.28 -22.64
N THR A 53 41.71 -8.13 -21.86
CA THR A 53 41.06 -9.14 -21.02
C THR A 53 40.16 -8.49 -19.97
N VAL A 54 40.60 -7.42 -19.32
CA VAL A 54 39.78 -6.70 -18.32
C VAL A 54 38.53 -6.09 -18.94
N ARG A 55 38.63 -5.47 -20.13
CA ARG A 55 37.45 -4.92 -20.83
C ARG A 55 36.46 -6.00 -21.22
N HIS A 56 36.94 -7.13 -21.72
CA HIS A 56 36.07 -8.24 -22.13
C HIS A 56 35.36 -8.86 -20.92
N LYS A 57 36.06 -9.04 -19.79
CA LYS A 57 35.47 -9.53 -18.54
C LYS A 57 34.43 -8.56 -17.96
N ARG A 58 34.71 -7.25 -17.95
CA ARG A 58 33.72 -6.23 -17.51
C ARG A 58 32.49 -6.18 -18.42
N HIS A 59 32.69 -6.30 -19.73
CA HIS A 59 31.58 -6.38 -20.67
C HIS A 59 30.73 -7.64 -20.45
N ARG A 60 31.39 -8.81 -20.30
CA ARG A 60 30.71 -10.07 -19.99
C ARG A 60 29.95 -10.01 -18.67
N PHE A 61 30.55 -9.43 -17.63
CA PHE A 61 29.88 -9.17 -16.36
C PHE A 61 28.61 -8.34 -16.53
N ALA A 62 28.65 -7.24 -17.28
CA ALA A 62 27.48 -6.41 -17.54
C ALA A 62 26.38 -7.16 -18.33
N CYS A 63 26.76 -7.99 -19.30
CA CYS A 63 25.81 -8.86 -20.00
C CYS A 63 25.18 -9.89 -19.05
N LEU A 64 25.98 -10.57 -18.25
CA LEU A 64 25.49 -11.57 -17.28
C LEU A 64 24.57 -10.95 -16.22
N GLN A 65 24.82 -9.72 -15.78
CA GLN A 65 23.89 -9.01 -14.88
C GLN A 65 22.52 -8.78 -15.52
N ASN A 66 22.49 -8.42 -16.81
CA ASN A 66 21.25 -8.29 -17.55
C ASN A 66 20.58 -9.65 -17.76
N ASP A 67 21.34 -10.68 -18.12
CA ASP A 67 20.83 -12.05 -18.32
C ASP A 67 20.24 -12.61 -17.02
N LEU A 68 20.90 -12.37 -15.88
CA LEU A 68 20.41 -12.74 -14.55
C LEU A 68 19.09 -12.02 -14.22
N LYS A 69 18.99 -10.73 -14.54
CA LYS A 69 17.75 -9.95 -14.36
C LYS A 69 16.59 -10.54 -15.17
N TRP A 70 16.82 -10.87 -16.44
CA TRP A 70 15.81 -11.51 -17.29
C TRP A 70 15.42 -12.90 -16.78
N LYS A 71 16.40 -13.70 -16.32
CA LYS A 71 16.12 -15.03 -15.77
C LYS A 71 15.34 -14.99 -14.47
N MET A 72 15.61 -14.02 -13.60
CA MET A 72 14.81 -13.83 -12.39
C MET A 72 13.35 -13.48 -12.71
N GLN A 73 13.09 -12.66 -13.74
CA GLN A 73 11.73 -12.37 -14.20
C GLN A 73 11.03 -13.63 -14.74
N GLU A 74 11.73 -14.48 -15.48
CA GLU A 74 11.17 -15.74 -16.01
C GLU A 74 10.84 -16.72 -14.86
N ILE A 75 11.70 -16.81 -13.84
CA ILE A 75 11.45 -17.59 -12.64
C ILE A 75 10.22 -17.07 -11.89
N GLU A 76 10.06 -15.75 -11.78
CA GLU A 76 8.90 -15.13 -11.14
C GLU A 76 7.58 -15.47 -11.85
N ASP A 77 7.55 -15.41 -13.18
CA ASP A 77 6.37 -15.80 -13.97
C ASP A 77 6.05 -17.29 -13.80
N VAL A 78 7.06 -18.17 -13.90
CA VAL A 78 6.86 -19.63 -13.72
C VAL A 78 6.42 -19.97 -12.29
N MET A 79 6.97 -19.32 -11.27
CA MET A 79 6.53 -19.50 -9.89
C MET A 79 5.08 -19.05 -9.71
N THR A 80 4.72 -17.89 -10.26
CA THR A 80 3.35 -17.38 -10.22
C THR A 80 2.38 -18.37 -10.85
N ARG A 81 2.71 -18.92 -12.02
CA ARG A 81 1.91 -19.96 -12.67
C ARG A 81 1.82 -21.25 -11.86
N LEU A 82 2.91 -21.68 -11.22
CA LEU A 82 2.89 -22.86 -10.34
C LEU A 82 2.02 -22.63 -9.10
N VAL A 83 1.99 -21.41 -8.56
CA VAL A 83 1.08 -21.03 -7.47
C VAL A 83 -0.37 -21.11 -7.96
N ILE A 84 -0.69 -20.54 -9.13
CA ILE A 84 -2.04 -20.61 -9.72
C ILE A 84 -2.46 -22.07 -9.97
N ILE A 85 -1.58 -22.92 -10.50
CA ILE A 85 -1.87 -24.34 -10.72
C ILE A 85 -2.05 -25.08 -9.39
N LYS A 86 -1.24 -24.79 -8.37
CA LYS A 86 -1.39 -25.38 -7.03
C LYS A 86 -2.67 -24.91 -6.35
N LEU A 87 -3.11 -23.67 -6.56
CA LEU A 87 -4.39 -23.14 -6.06
C LEU A 87 -5.57 -23.84 -6.76
N HIS A 88 -5.53 -24.00 -8.09
CA HIS A 88 -6.55 -24.77 -8.82
C HIS A 88 -6.55 -26.26 -8.44
N ALA A 89 -5.38 -26.86 -8.23
CA ALA A 89 -5.28 -28.23 -7.74
C ALA A 89 -5.76 -28.35 -6.28
N ALA A 90 -5.58 -27.32 -5.46
CA ALA A 90 -6.12 -27.25 -4.11
C ALA A 90 -7.64 -27.10 -4.11
N ASP A 91 -8.26 -26.42 -5.09
CA ASP A 91 -9.72 -26.43 -5.28
C ASP A 91 -10.23 -27.83 -5.66
N VAL A 92 -9.49 -28.60 -6.49
CA VAL A 92 -9.83 -30.01 -6.82
C VAL A 92 -9.58 -30.97 -5.65
N VAL A 93 -8.64 -30.65 -4.76
CA VAL A 93 -8.34 -31.46 -3.54
C VAL A 93 -9.18 -30.99 -2.34
N SER A 94 -9.81 -29.81 -2.39
CA SER A 94 -10.68 -29.28 -1.33
C SER A 94 -11.95 -30.12 -1.09
N ASP A 95 -12.23 -31.08 -1.96
CA ASP A 95 -13.28 -32.10 -1.80
C ASP A 95 -12.86 -33.27 -0.88
N SER A 96 -11.65 -33.26 -0.31
CA SER A 96 -11.22 -34.39 0.50
C SER A 96 -10.13 -34.01 1.50
N THR A 97 -10.53 -33.84 2.78
CA THR A 97 -9.79 -34.14 4.02
C THR A 97 -9.67 -32.99 5.04
N VAL A 98 -9.93 -33.32 6.32
CA VAL A 98 -9.86 -32.41 7.49
C VAL A 98 -8.63 -32.76 8.34
N PRO A 99 -7.56 -31.98 8.39
CA PRO A 99 -6.31 -32.46 8.99
C PRO A 99 -5.96 -31.79 10.30
N VAL A 100 -5.55 -32.56 11.32
CA VAL A 100 -5.35 -32.08 12.69
C VAL A 100 -3.91 -32.29 13.17
N LYS A 101 -3.37 -31.32 13.92
CA LYS A 101 -2.15 -31.45 14.72
C LYS A 101 -2.55 -31.73 16.18
N LEU A 102 -2.24 -32.92 16.71
CA LEU A 102 -2.44 -33.23 18.14
C LEU A 102 -1.23 -32.79 18.98
N GLU A 103 -1.46 -32.19 20.15
CA GLU A 103 -0.49 -32.13 21.26
C GLU A 103 -1.14 -32.86 22.43
N GLY A 104 -0.84 -34.15 22.60
CA GLY A 104 -1.50 -35.01 23.58
C GLY A 104 -0.69 -35.15 24.86
N ASN A 105 -1.29 -34.79 25.99
CA ASN A 105 -0.83 -35.25 27.31
C ASN A 105 -1.33 -36.69 27.54
N ALA A 106 -0.50 -37.53 28.17
CA ALA A 106 -0.84 -38.91 28.51
C ALA A 106 -2.10 -38.97 29.41
N GLY A 107 -3.05 -39.86 29.09
CA GLY A 107 -4.32 -40.00 29.81
C GLY A 107 -5.44 -39.06 29.34
N SER A 108 -5.37 -38.59 28.09
CA SER A 108 -6.46 -37.87 27.43
C SER A 108 -7.41 -38.82 26.68
N PRO A 109 -8.71 -38.50 26.55
CA PRO A 109 -9.66 -39.28 25.76
C PRO A 109 -9.18 -39.56 24.32
N SER A 110 -8.52 -38.59 23.69
CA SER A 110 -7.90 -38.76 22.37
C SER A 110 -6.73 -39.74 22.36
N SER A 111 -5.91 -39.75 23.41
CA SER A 111 -4.80 -40.70 23.54
C SER A 111 -5.30 -42.12 23.81
N GLU A 112 -6.40 -42.27 24.56
CA GLU A 112 -7.04 -43.55 24.85
C GLU A 112 -7.69 -44.15 23.60
N ALA A 113 -8.26 -43.30 22.75
CA ALA A 113 -8.79 -43.67 21.44
C ALA A 113 -7.71 -44.03 20.40
N GLY A 114 -6.43 -43.82 20.73
CA GLY A 114 -5.29 -44.15 19.85
C GLY A 114 -4.99 -43.11 18.78
N LEU A 115 -5.50 -41.88 18.90
CA LEU A 115 -5.16 -40.78 17.98
C LEU A 115 -3.70 -40.36 18.15
N GLN A 116 -3.00 -40.20 17.03
CA GLN A 116 -1.58 -39.82 17.00
C GLN A 116 -1.36 -38.45 16.37
N VAL A 117 -0.31 -37.75 16.83
CA VAL A 117 0.09 -36.46 16.29
C VAL A 117 0.38 -36.54 14.80
N GLY A 118 -0.42 -35.82 14.00
CA GLY A 118 -0.33 -35.80 12.55
C GLY A 118 -1.27 -36.75 11.82
N ASP A 119 -2.21 -37.39 12.53
CA ASP A 119 -3.32 -38.11 11.92
C ASP A 119 -4.29 -37.14 11.20
N LEU A 120 -4.66 -37.51 9.99
CA LEU A 120 -5.59 -36.79 9.11
C LEU A 120 -7.01 -37.31 9.36
N VAL A 121 -7.95 -36.48 9.81
CA VAL A 121 -9.32 -36.93 10.12
C VAL A 121 -10.17 -36.88 8.84
N LEU A 122 -10.65 -38.04 8.42
CA LEU A 122 -11.50 -38.17 7.24
C LEU A 122 -12.98 -38.02 7.61
N GLU A 123 -13.38 -38.65 8.71
CA GLU A 123 -14.76 -38.63 9.22
C GLU A 123 -14.74 -38.52 10.75
N PHE A 124 -15.64 -37.71 11.31
CA PHE A 124 -15.81 -37.53 12.75
C PHE A 124 -17.30 -37.68 13.11
N GLY A 125 -17.72 -38.89 13.48
CA GLY A 125 -19.12 -39.24 13.65
C GLY A 125 -19.89 -39.06 12.35
N THR A 126 -20.91 -38.19 12.36
CA THR A 126 -21.63 -37.81 11.14
C THR A 126 -20.98 -36.65 10.38
N ALA A 127 -19.92 -36.04 10.92
CA ALA A 127 -19.24 -34.93 10.25
C ALA A 127 -18.23 -35.44 9.23
N THR A 128 -18.37 -34.97 8.00
CA THR A 128 -17.50 -35.23 6.85
C THR A 128 -17.05 -33.90 6.24
N ALA A 129 -16.18 -33.94 5.23
CA ALA A 129 -15.74 -32.74 4.51
C ALA A 129 -16.93 -31.88 4.01
N ASP A 130 -18.01 -32.53 3.54
CA ASP A 130 -19.15 -31.85 2.91
C ASP A 130 -20.07 -31.11 3.88
N ASN A 131 -20.01 -31.42 5.18
CA ASN A 131 -20.99 -30.91 6.15
C ASN A 131 -20.38 -30.19 7.36
N HIS A 132 -19.04 -30.17 7.48
CA HIS A 132 -18.36 -29.50 8.57
C HIS A 132 -18.23 -27.98 8.30
N ARG A 133 -19.23 -27.19 8.73
CA ARG A 133 -19.14 -25.71 8.70
C ARG A 133 -18.15 -25.24 9.76
N GLU A 134 -16.91 -24.91 9.39
CA GLU A 134 -15.88 -24.34 10.29
C GLU A 134 -15.69 -25.14 11.60
N LEU A 135 -15.68 -26.47 11.53
CA LEU A 135 -15.58 -27.38 12.69
C LEU A 135 -16.75 -27.28 13.71
N ALA A 136 -17.78 -26.47 13.45
CA ALA A 136 -18.94 -26.33 14.35
C ALA A 136 -19.73 -27.64 14.50
N ALA A 137 -19.86 -28.40 13.40
CA ALA A 137 -20.50 -29.71 13.41
C ALA A 137 -19.78 -30.72 14.32
N ILE A 138 -18.45 -30.66 14.37
CA ILE A 138 -17.65 -31.51 15.25
C ILE A 138 -17.93 -31.17 16.71
N ARG A 139 -17.96 -29.87 17.05
CA ARG A 139 -18.31 -29.43 18.41
C ARG A 139 -19.71 -29.89 18.82
N GLU A 140 -20.68 -29.84 17.92
CA GLU A 140 -22.05 -30.30 18.17
C GLU A 140 -22.13 -31.82 18.39
N ILE A 141 -21.43 -32.61 17.57
CA ILE A 141 -21.34 -34.07 17.71
C ILE A 141 -20.68 -34.46 19.02
N VAL A 142 -19.59 -33.79 19.40
CA VAL A 142 -18.87 -34.02 20.66
C VAL A 142 -19.76 -33.72 21.87
N MET A 143 -20.46 -32.58 21.85
CA MET A 143 -21.34 -32.20 22.95
C MET A 143 -22.57 -33.11 23.07
N ARG A 144 -23.08 -33.65 21.95
CA ARG A 144 -24.21 -34.60 21.95
C ARG A 144 -23.82 -36.00 22.40
N ASN A 145 -22.56 -36.38 22.27
CA ASN A 145 -22.06 -37.72 22.58
C ASN A 145 -21.06 -37.68 23.75
N LEU A 146 -21.31 -36.85 24.77
CA LEU A 146 -20.54 -36.89 26.00
C LEU A 146 -20.76 -38.26 26.68
N ASP A 147 -19.67 -38.90 27.10
CA ASP A 147 -19.60 -40.26 27.66
C ASP A 147 -20.12 -41.37 26.72
N ALA A 148 -20.22 -41.10 25.41
CA ALA A 148 -20.64 -42.04 24.39
C ALA A 148 -19.58 -42.18 23.27
N PRO A 149 -19.44 -43.36 22.64
CA PRO A 149 -18.45 -43.57 21.58
C PRO A 149 -18.81 -42.85 20.29
N ILE A 150 -17.84 -42.13 19.73
CA ILE A 150 -17.87 -41.49 18.41
C ILE A 150 -16.91 -42.24 17.50
N GLU A 151 -17.37 -42.68 16.33
CA GLU A 151 -16.47 -43.23 15.32
C GLU A 151 -15.67 -42.12 14.63
N VAL A 152 -14.36 -42.28 14.56
CA VAL A 152 -13.45 -41.35 13.89
C VAL A 152 -12.60 -42.12 12.91
N VAL A 153 -12.63 -41.74 11.64
CA VAL A 153 -11.80 -42.33 10.59
C VAL A 153 -10.59 -41.43 10.38
N VAL A 154 -9.39 -41.99 10.53
CA VAL A 154 -8.14 -41.25 10.36
C VAL A 154 -7.19 -41.91 9.37
N GLN A 155 -6.36 -41.10 8.73
CA GLN A 155 -5.27 -41.56 7.88
C GLN A 155 -3.94 -41.06 8.45
N ARG A 156 -2.99 -41.98 8.65
CA ARG A 156 -1.68 -41.63 9.21
C ARG A 156 -0.72 -41.14 8.12
N ARG A 157 0.07 -40.12 8.44
CA ARG A 157 1.03 -39.51 7.51
C ARG A 157 2.04 -40.55 7.00
N GLY A 158 2.05 -40.78 5.69
CA GLY A 158 2.96 -41.72 5.02
C GLY A 158 2.39 -43.11 4.74
N THR A 159 1.14 -43.40 5.13
CA THR A 159 0.44 -44.64 4.81
C THR A 159 -0.86 -44.35 4.06
N ALA A 160 -1.20 -45.19 3.07
CA ALA A 160 -2.49 -45.13 2.37
C ALA A 160 -3.64 -45.74 3.20
N ASP A 161 -3.31 -46.41 4.30
CA ASP A 161 -4.28 -47.11 5.13
C ASP A 161 -5.11 -46.15 5.99
N GLN A 162 -6.41 -46.43 6.05
CA GLN A 162 -7.37 -45.75 6.91
C GLN A 162 -7.58 -46.55 8.19
N PHE A 163 -7.57 -45.87 9.33
CA PHE A 163 -7.79 -46.44 10.65
C PHE A 163 -9.13 -45.94 11.19
N ARG A 164 -9.98 -46.87 11.61
CA ARG A 164 -11.23 -46.54 12.33
C ARG A 164 -10.97 -46.61 13.82
N LEU A 165 -11.20 -45.50 14.51
CA LEU A 165 -10.99 -45.33 15.94
C LEU A 165 -12.34 -45.04 16.62
N SER A 166 -12.47 -45.47 17.87
CA SER A 166 -13.62 -45.15 18.71
C SER A 166 -13.18 -44.19 19.80
N LEU A 167 -13.69 -42.95 19.73
CA LEU A 167 -13.35 -41.85 20.62
C LEU A 167 -14.51 -41.60 21.58
N VAL A 168 -14.27 -41.68 22.89
CA VAL A 168 -15.30 -41.41 23.91
C VAL A 168 -14.98 -40.08 24.60
N PRO A 169 -15.69 -38.98 24.31
CA PRO A 169 -15.45 -37.69 24.98
C PRO A 169 -15.87 -37.75 26.45
N HIS A 170 -14.99 -37.40 27.37
CA HIS A 170 -15.32 -37.30 28.80
C HIS A 170 -14.50 -36.21 29.49
N SER A 171 -14.91 -35.82 30.69
CA SER A 171 -14.10 -34.91 31.51
C SER A 171 -12.79 -35.59 31.94
N TRP A 172 -11.68 -34.88 31.85
CA TRP A 172 -10.34 -35.34 32.22
C TRP A 172 -9.55 -34.17 32.84
N ILE A 173 -8.30 -34.40 33.26
CA ILE A 173 -7.50 -33.43 34.03
C ILE A 173 -7.07 -32.19 33.18
N GLY A 174 -7.19 -32.24 31.85
CA GLY A 174 -6.82 -31.14 30.96
C GLY A 174 -7.99 -30.28 30.45
N GLN A 175 -7.71 -29.41 29.47
CA GLN A 175 -8.73 -28.56 28.85
C GLN A 175 -9.59 -29.35 27.84
N GLY A 176 -10.91 -29.07 27.87
CA GLY A 176 -11.88 -29.68 26.95
C GLY A 176 -12.23 -31.14 27.29
N VAL A 177 -13.07 -31.75 26.46
CA VAL A 177 -13.61 -33.11 26.67
C VAL A 177 -13.00 -34.17 25.74
N LEU A 178 -12.18 -33.76 24.76
CA LEU A 178 -11.48 -34.67 23.85
C LEU A 178 -10.00 -34.85 24.23
N GLY A 179 -9.42 -33.85 24.87
CA GLY A 179 -7.99 -33.79 25.13
C GLY A 179 -7.10 -33.63 23.89
N CYS A 180 -7.68 -33.21 22.77
CA CYS A 180 -7.00 -32.81 21.55
C CYS A 180 -7.52 -31.47 21.02
N HIS A 181 -6.69 -30.76 20.26
CA HIS A 181 -7.10 -29.56 19.52
C HIS A 181 -7.21 -29.89 18.03
N ILE A 182 -8.42 -29.82 17.48
CA ILE A 182 -8.70 -30.00 16.05
C ILE A 182 -8.47 -28.64 15.37
N VAL A 183 -7.49 -28.58 14.45
CA VAL A 183 -7.14 -27.37 13.68
C VAL A 183 -7.56 -27.62 12.23
N PRO A 184 -8.11 -26.64 11.49
CA PRO A 184 -8.34 -26.81 10.05
C PRO A 184 -7.01 -26.71 9.29
N LEU A 185 -6.72 -27.57 8.31
CA LEU A 185 -5.63 -27.27 7.36
C LEU A 185 -6.08 -26.15 6.43
N HIS A 186 -5.64 -24.94 6.76
CA HIS A 186 -5.31 -24.01 5.69
C HIS A 186 -3.99 -24.49 5.09
N THR A 187 -3.99 -24.71 3.77
CA THR A 187 -2.84 -25.13 2.97
C THR A 187 -1.72 -24.09 3.08
N THR A 188 -0.96 -24.14 4.17
CA THR A 188 0.17 -23.26 4.48
C THR A 188 1.44 -23.81 3.81
N ILE A 189 1.37 -24.16 2.52
CA ILE A 189 2.49 -24.82 1.83
C ILE A 189 3.34 -23.81 1.05
N VAL A 190 2.82 -22.64 0.68
CA VAL A 190 3.51 -21.75 -0.28
C VAL A 190 4.41 -20.70 0.38
N VAL A 191 4.05 -20.20 1.57
CA VAL A 191 4.88 -19.21 2.28
C VAL A 191 6.18 -19.83 2.79
N SER A 192 6.20 -21.13 3.13
CA SER A 192 7.42 -21.80 3.61
C SER A 192 8.48 -21.97 2.51
N GLU A 193 8.11 -22.22 1.25
CA GLU A 193 9.11 -22.35 0.17
C GLU A 193 9.63 -20.98 -0.30
N LYS A 194 8.77 -19.95 -0.36
CA LYS A 194 9.20 -18.57 -0.63
C LYS A 194 10.01 -18.00 0.55
N SER A 195 9.62 -18.28 1.80
CA SER A 195 10.39 -17.93 3.00
C SER A 195 11.70 -18.69 3.09
N ALA A 196 11.74 -20.00 2.78
CA ALA A 196 12.98 -20.77 2.84
C ALA A 196 13.96 -20.42 1.70
N LEU A 197 13.48 -19.92 0.55
CA LEU A 197 14.32 -19.36 -0.50
C LEU A 197 14.79 -17.93 -0.16
N VAL A 198 13.96 -17.12 0.51
CA VAL A 198 14.36 -15.82 1.07
C VAL A 198 15.39 -16.00 2.20
N ASP A 199 15.19 -16.97 3.09
CA ASP A 199 16.10 -17.29 4.20
C ASP A 199 17.39 -18.02 3.73
N ARG A 200 17.39 -18.66 2.53
CA ARG A 200 18.60 -19.19 1.87
C ARG A 200 19.31 -18.17 0.98
N ALA A 201 18.63 -17.10 0.57
CA ALA A 201 19.20 -15.96 -0.14
C ALA A 201 19.85 -14.92 0.80
N ASP A 202 19.70 -15.07 2.12
CA ASP A 202 20.22 -14.19 3.17
C ASP A 202 21.76 -14.10 3.25
N GLY A 203 22.49 -14.84 2.41
CA GLY A 203 23.94 -14.70 2.25
C GLY A 203 24.39 -13.84 1.07
N ALA A 204 23.53 -13.56 0.07
CA ALA A 204 23.98 -13.03 -1.23
C ALA A 204 23.12 -11.93 -1.88
N SER A 205 22.08 -11.36 -1.26
CA SER A 205 21.18 -10.45 -2.01
C SER A 205 20.65 -9.20 -1.29
N ASN A 206 21.38 -8.64 -0.31
CA ASN A 206 21.02 -7.31 0.22
C ASN A 206 20.92 -6.24 -0.88
N GLU A 207 21.72 -6.32 -1.94
CA GLU A 207 21.71 -5.36 -3.04
C GLU A 207 20.47 -5.55 -3.95
N ALA A 208 20.11 -6.78 -4.31
CA ALA A 208 18.93 -7.06 -5.14
C ALA A 208 17.60 -6.74 -4.42
N ALA A 209 17.51 -7.04 -3.11
CA ALA A 209 16.36 -6.67 -2.29
C ALA A 209 16.23 -5.15 -2.12
N THR A 210 17.37 -4.43 -2.10
CA THR A 210 17.43 -2.97 -2.06
C THR A 210 17.02 -2.35 -3.40
N ILE A 211 17.52 -2.88 -4.53
CA ILE A 211 17.16 -2.43 -5.88
C ILE A 211 15.65 -2.60 -6.13
N SER A 212 15.08 -3.75 -5.75
CA SER A 212 13.64 -3.99 -5.86
C SER A 212 12.80 -3.00 -5.03
N LEU A 213 13.25 -2.60 -3.84
CA LEU A 213 12.59 -1.57 -3.03
C LEU A 213 12.65 -0.18 -3.68
N TRP A 214 13.79 0.16 -4.30
CA TRP A 214 13.95 1.44 -4.97
C TRP A 214 13.08 1.57 -6.23
N ASP A 215 12.94 0.50 -7.00
CA ASP A 215 12.05 0.49 -8.17
C ASP A 215 10.58 0.70 -7.75
N GLU A 216 10.13 0.01 -6.69
CA GLU A 216 8.80 0.16 -6.10
C GLU A 216 8.56 1.59 -5.58
N VAL A 217 9.49 2.12 -4.77
CA VAL A 217 9.41 3.47 -4.20
C VAL A 217 9.42 4.52 -5.30
N SER A 218 10.32 4.44 -6.28
CA SER A 218 10.43 5.44 -7.35
C SER A 218 9.17 5.51 -8.20
N SER A 219 8.57 4.36 -8.51
CA SER A 219 7.31 4.26 -9.24
C SER A 219 6.14 4.84 -8.43
N LEU A 220 6.06 4.57 -7.12
CA LEU A 220 5.04 5.17 -6.24
C LEU A 220 5.20 6.68 -6.11
N VAL A 221 6.43 7.17 -5.93
CA VAL A 221 6.71 8.61 -5.86
C VAL A 221 6.29 9.31 -7.15
N PHE A 222 6.61 8.72 -8.30
CA PHE A 222 6.17 9.24 -9.59
C PHE A 222 4.65 9.27 -9.72
N THR A 223 3.99 8.17 -9.35
CA THR A 223 2.51 8.08 -9.40
C THR A 223 1.87 9.16 -8.54
N LEU A 224 2.29 9.30 -7.28
CA LEU A 224 1.77 10.29 -6.34
C LEU A 224 1.99 11.73 -6.82
N PHE A 225 3.16 12.00 -7.40
CA PHE A 225 3.44 13.28 -8.01
C PHE A 225 2.48 13.56 -9.19
N MET A 226 2.27 12.57 -10.06
CA MET A 226 1.36 12.69 -11.20
C MET A 226 -0.10 12.85 -10.77
N GLU A 227 -0.52 12.24 -9.66
CA GLU A 227 -1.87 12.41 -9.11
C GLU A 227 -2.10 13.83 -8.57
N PHE A 228 -1.05 14.58 -8.22
CA PHE A 228 -1.15 15.97 -7.76
C PHE A 228 -1.22 17.00 -8.89
N ILE A 229 -0.70 16.67 -10.08
CA ILE A 229 -0.63 17.59 -11.23
C ILE A 229 -1.99 18.19 -11.64
N PRO A 230 -3.10 17.43 -11.70
CA PRO A 230 -4.40 17.98 -12.09
C PRO A 230 -4.86 19.18 -11.26
N SER A 231 -4.49 19.20 -9.97
CA SER A 231 -4.88 20.26 -9.05
C SER A 231 -4.32 21.62 -9.47
N ILE A 232 -3.08 21.62 -9.96
CA ILE A 232 -2.38 22.82 -10.44
C ILE A 232 -2.80 23.15 -11.87
N THR A 233 -2.83 22.14 -12.75
CA THR A 233 -3.06 22.36 -14.18
C THR A 233 -4.47 22.87 -14.47
N ASN A 234 -5.48 22.48 -13.70
CA ASN A 234 -6.83 23.06 -13.83
C ASN A 234 -6.81 24.59 -13.67
N ILE A 235 -6.09 25.12 -12.67
CA ILE A 235 -5.98 26.56 -12.44
C ILE A 235 -5.18 27.22 -13.58
N ILE A 236 -4.06 26.62 -13.98
CA ILE A 236 -3.23 27.16 -15.06
C ILE A 236 -4.02 27.27 -16.37
N LEU A 237 -4.77 26.23 -16.74
CA LEU A 237 -5.55 26.18 -17.96
C LEU A 237 -6.65 27.25 -17.99
N VAL A 238 -7.35 27.45 -16.87
CA VAL A 238 -8.33 28.54 -16.74
C VAL A 238 -7.64 29.90 -16.75
N GLY A 239 -6.48 30.04 -16.09
CA GLY A 239 -5.67 31.26 -16.04
C GLY A 239 -5.14 31.73 -17.40
N GLN A 240 -5.08 30.85 -18.39
CA GLN A 240 -4.66 31.18 -19.76
C GLN A 240 -5.81 31.67 -20.65
N MET A 241 -7.06 31.64 -20.17
CA MET A 241 -8.22 32.08 -20.95
C MET A 241 -8.21 33.59 -21.22
N GLN A 242 -8.52 33.97 -22.46
CA GLN A 242 -8.70 35.38 -22.84
C GLN A 242 -10.15 35.81 -22.63
N THR A 243 -10.53 36.06 -21.36
CA THR A 243 -11.89 36.50 -21.02
C THR A 243 -11.89 37.68 -20.03
N PRO A 244 -12.88 38.59 -20.10
CA PRO A 244 -12.97 39.71 -19.16
C PRO A 244 -13.21 39.27 -17.71
N ASN A 245 -13.76 38.07 -17.49
CA ASN A 245 -14.05 37.51 -16.16
C ASN A 245 -12.96 36.55 -15.65
N LEU A 246 -11.76 36.59 -16.23
CA LEU A 246 -10.67 35.65 -15.94
C LEU A 246 -10.43 35.47 -14.44
N LYS A 247 -10.35 36.57 -13.69
CA LYS A 247 -10.11 36.53 -12.24
C LYS A 247 -11.16 35.71 -11.50
N GLN A 248 -12.44 35.93 -11.79
CA GLN A 248 -13.54 35.19 -11.14
C GLN A 248 -13.49 33.69 -11.47
N TYR A 249 -13.14 33.32 -12.70
CA TYR A 249 -13.02 31.91 -13.08
C TYR A 249 -11.82 31.23 -12.43
N VAL A 250 -10.69 31.93 -12.32
CA VAL A 250 -9.51 31.42 -11.61
C VAL A 250 -9.83 31.25 -10.13
N ASP A 251 -10.44 32.24 -9.49
CA ASP A 251 -10.84 32.18 -8.08
C ASP A 251 -11.84 31.03 -7.85
N ALA A 252 -12.82 30.86 -8.74
CA ALA A 252 -13.80 29.78 -8.67
C ALA A 252 -13.16 28.39 -8.80
N THR A 253 -12.23 28.24 -9.75
CA THR A 253 -11.49 27.00 -9.99
C THR A 253 -10.57 26.67 -8.81
N ALA A 254 -9.88 27.67 -8.27
CA ALA A 254 -9.02 27.48 -7.11
C ALA A 254 -9.81 27.03 -5.87
N MET A 255 -10.98 27.64 -5.62
CA MET A 255 -11.88 27.25 -4.53
C MET A 255 -12.48 25.85 -4.74
N ALA A 256 -12.71 25.44 -5.99
CA ALA A 256 -13.19 24.10 -6.32
C ALA A 256 -12.11 23.03 -6.13
N VAL A 257 -10.91 23.27 -6.67
CA VAL A 257 -9.87 22.25 -6.91
C VAL A 257 -8.77 22.24 -5.84
N MET A 258 -8.30 23.41 -5.41
CA MET A 258 -7.02 23.52 -4.70
C MET A 258 -7.13 24.01 -3.24
N VAL A 259 -8.24 24.66 -2.84
CA VAL A 259 -8.39 25.21 -1.48
C VAL A 259 -9.76 24.89 -0.90
N CYS A 260 -9.84 23.92 0.00
CA CYS A 260 -11.00 23.58 0.85
C CYS A 260 -12.05 22.61 0.32
N TYR A 261 -12.74 22.83 -0.81
CA TYR A 261 -13.98 22.06 -1.02
C TYR A 261 -13.72 20.61 -1.43
N THR A 262 -13.41 20.32 -2.70
CA THR A 262 -13.35 18.93 -3.18
C THR A 262 -12.18 18.12 -2.60
N ASN A 263 -11.11 18.79 -2.18
CA ASN A 263 -9.98 18.14 -1.53
C ASN A 263 -10.40 17.48 -0.19
N ILE A 264 -11.21 18.19 0.61
CA ILE A 264 -11.75 17.69 1.89
C ILE A 264 -13.00 16.83 1.67
N THR A 265 -13.89 17.22 0.77
CA THR A 265 -15.19 16.57 0.63
C THR A 265 -15.17 15.34 -0.26
N SER A 266 -14.15 15.18 -1.12
CA SER A 266 -14.07 14.10 -2.11
C SER A 266 -12.75 13.35 -2.08
N TYR A 267 -11.61 14.03 -2.28
CA TYR A 267 -10.31 13.36 -2.46
C TYR A 267 -9.84 12.70 -1.17
N SER A 268 -9.80 13.44 -0.04
CA SER A 268 -9.41 12.87 1.27
C SER A 268 -10.35 11.74 1.72
N VAL A 269 -11.62 11.80 1.35
CA VAL A 269 -12.60 10.74 1.60
C VAL A 269 -12.28 9.49 0.78
N GLY A 270 -12.16 9.60 -0.54
CA GLY A 270 -11.88 8.46 -1.41
C GLY A 270 -10.52 7.82 -1.14
N LEU A 271 -9.46 8.62 -1.19
CA LEU A 271 -8.09 8.16 -0.93
C LEU A 271 -7.94 7.59 0.48
N GLY A 272 -8.57 8.23 1.48
CA GLY A 272 -8.51 7.80 2.86
C GLY A 272 -9.28 6.50 3.11
N MET A 273 -10.48 6.35 2.57
CA MET A 273 -11.24 5.09 2.63
C MET A 273 -10.49 3.95 1.94
N ALA A 274 -9.85 4.22 0.79
CA ALA A 274 -9.05 3.23 0.07
C ALA A 274 -7.86 2.70 0.88
N THR A 275 -7.36 3.43 1.88
CA THR A 275 -6.29 2.95 2.77
C THR A 275 -6.67 1.74 3.61
N ALA A 276 -7.95 1.38 3.71
CA ALA A 276 -8.37 0.09 4.27
C ALA A 276 -7.69 -1.09 3.55
N LEU A 277 -7.51 -0.97 2.23
CA LEU A 277 -6.89 -1.99 1.38
C LEU A 277 -5.37 -2.05 1.57
N ASP A 278 -4.73 -0.98 2.05
CA ASP A 278 -3.32 -1.01 2.46
C ASP A 278 -3.10 -2.02 3.61
N THR A 279 -4.14 -2.31 4.40
CA THR A 279 -4.13 -3.31 5.48
C THR A 279 -4.65 -4.65 4.98
N LEU A 280 -5.88 -4.68 4.43
CA LEU A 280 -6.58 -5.93 4.12
C LEU A 280 -5.92 -6.70 2.95
N CYS A 281 -5.58 -6.03 1.85
CA CYS A 281 -5.00 -6.72 0.70
C CYS A 281 -3.55 -7.14 0.95
N THR A 282 -2.77 -6.33 1.67
CA THR A 282 -1.37 -6.67 1.96
C THR A 282 -1.27 -7.84 2.94
N GLN A 283 -2.13 -7.88 3.97
CA GLN A 283 -2.20 -9.02 4.90
C GLN A 283 -2.71 -10.28 4.18
N ALA A 284 -3.74 -10.18 3.34
CA ALA A 284 -4.22 -11.30 2.53
C ALA A 284 -3.16 -11.84 1.57
N TYR A 285 -2.39 -10.95 0.93
CA TYR A 285 -1.27 -11.32 0.07
C TYR A 285 -0.17 -12.03 0.86
N GLY A 286 0.17 -11.50 2.04
CA GLY A 286 1.11 -12.12 2.97
C GLY A 286 0.73 -13.53 3.41
N ALA A 287 -0.56 -13.74 3.66
CA ALA A 287 -1.12 -15.05 3.99
C ALA A 287 -1.22 -16.00 2.78
N GLY A 288 -1.00 -15.51 1.56
CA GLY A 288 -1.15 -16.27 0.31
C GLY A 288 -2.60 -16.48 -0.12
N ASN A 289 -3.55 -15.73 0.45
CA ASN A 289 -4.98 -15.86 0.16
C ASN A 289 -5.41 -14.95 -1.01
N LEU A 290 -5.00 -15.32 -2.23
CA LEU A 290 -5.31 -14.54 -3.43
C LEU A 290 -6.82 -14.52 -3.75
N ARG A 291 -7.59 -15.58 -3.39
CA ARG A 291 -9.04 -15.61 -3.60
C ARG A 291 -9.76 -14.50 -2.83
N LYS A 292 -9.23 -14.11 -1.67
CA LYS A 292 -9.77 -13.00 -0.88
C LYS A 292 -9.70 -11.66 -1.63
N PHE A 293 -8.80 -11.49 -2.59
CA PHE A 293 -8.75 -10.29 -3.43
C PHE A 293 -10.05 -10.10 -4.23
N GLY A 294 -10.63 -11.18 -4.76
CA GLY A 294 -11.90 -11.11 -5.48
C GLY A 294 -13.07 -10.68 -4.60
N VAL A 295 -13.09 -11.09 -3.34
CA VAL A 295 -14.12 -10.69 -2.36
C VAL A 295 -13.90 -9.26 -1.86
N LEU A 296 -12.65 -8.91 -1.56
CA LEU A 296 -12.26 -7.56 -1.13
C LEU A 296 -12.50 -6.52 -2.23
N LEU A 297 -12.26 -6.85 -3.50
CA LEU A 297 -12.59 -5.97 -4.63
C LEU A 297 -14.07 -5.61 -4.63
N GLN A 298 -14.95 -6.61 -4.54
CA GLN A 298 -16.40 -6.39 -4.53
C GLN A 298 -16.85 -5.60 -3.30
N SER A 299 -16.32 -5.95 -2.13
CA SER A 299 -16.67 -5.28 -0.87
C SER A 299 -16.19 -3.84 -0.83
N ALA A 300 -14.98 -3.57 -1.33
CA ALA A 300 -14.43 -2.22 -1.41
C ALA A 300 -15.14 -1.37 -2.46
N LEU A 301 -15.48 -1.91 -3.64
CA LEU A 301 -16.28 -1.19 -4.64
C LEU A 301 -17.67 -0.83 -4.08
N LEU A 302 -18.33 -1.75 -3.36
CA LEU A 302 -19.60 -1.47 -2.70
C LEU A 302 -19.44 -0.43 -1.58
N GLY A 303 -18.42 -0.55 -0.74
CA GLY A 303 -18.12 0.42 0.32
C GLY A 303 -17.82 1.82 -0.22
N MET A 304 -17.07 1.91 -1.33
CA MET A 304 -16.81 3.16 -2.04
C MET A 304 -18.09 3.74 -2.65
N ALA A 305 -18.95 2.91 -3.24
CA ALA A 305 -20.25 3.36 -3.77
C ALA A 305 -21.17 3.91 -2.67
N LEU A 306 -21.21 3.26 -1.50
CA LEU A 306 -21.95 3.77 -0.33
C LEU A 306 -21.37 5.09 0.19
N THR A 307 -20.04 5.23 0.19
CA THR A 307 -19.35 6.47 0.57
C THR A 307 -19.59 7.60 -0.44
N LEU A 308 -19.74 7.26 -1.72
CA LEU A 308 -19.97 8.23 -2.79
C LEU A 308 -21.34 8.92 -2.66
N VAL A 309 -22.34 8.31 -2.02
CA VAL A 309 -23.67 8.91 -1.83
C VAL A 309 -23.60 10.23 -1.05
N PRO A 310 -23.07 10.28 0.20
CA PRO A 310 -22.95 11.54 0.92
C PRO A 310 -21.99 12.53 0.23
N VAL A 311 -20.90 12.06 -0.38
CA VAL A 311 -19.94 12.89 -1.13
C VAL A 311 -20.64 13.60 -2.28
N THR A 312 -21.41 12.86 -3.08
CA THR A 312 -22.14 13.40 -4.23
C THR A 312 -23.17 14.42 -3.79
N LEU A 313 -23.98 14.11 -2.76
CA LEU A 313 -24.97 15.04 -2.23
C LEU A 313 -24.32 16.35 -1.77
N LEU A 314 -23.26 16.27 -0.97
CA LEU A 314 -22.55 17.44 -0.46
C LEU A 314 -21.94 18.28 -1.59
N ASN A 315 -21.37 17.64 -2.61
CA ASN A 315 -20.76 18.35 -3.74
C ASN A 315 -21.77 18.92 -4.72
N TRP A 316 -22.93 18.27 -4.88
CA TRP A 316 -23.98 18.75 -5.79
C TRP A 316 -24.57 20.08 -5.34
N PHE A 317 -24.73 20.25 -4.02
CA PHE A 317 -25.22 21.47 -3.37
C PHE A 317 -24.10 22.42 -2.92
N SER A 318 -22.88 22.24 -3.43
CA SER A 318 -21.71 23.06 -3.04
C SER A 318 -21.92 24.56 -3.21
N GLY A 319 -22.59 25.01 -4.29
CA GLY A 319 -22.88 26.44 -4.48
C GLY A 319 -23.75 27.04 -3.36
N ASP A 320 -24.78 26.32 -2.92
CA ASP A 320 -25.67 26.78 -1.83
C ASP A 320 -24.97 26.70 -0.47
N ILE A 321 -24.15 25.66 -0.26
CA ILE A 321 -23.33 25.51 0.96
C ILE A 321 -22.32 26.66 1.05
N LEU A 322 -21.65 27.02 -0.04
CA LEU A 322 -20.71 28.15 -0.06
C LEU A 322 -21.40 29.49 0.22
N LYS A 323 -22.60 29.71 -0.32
CA LYS A 323 -23.43 30.90 0.02
C LYS A 323 -23.81 30.91 1.50
N LEU A 324 -24.17 29.77 2.07
CA LEU A 324 -24.47 29.62 3.50
C LEU A 324 -23.25 29.95 4.36
N LEU A 325 -22.05 29.58 3.89
CA LEU A 325 -20.77 29.91 4.53
C LEU A 325 -20.33 31.37 4.33
N GLY A 326 -21.15 32.19 3.66
CA GLY A 326 -20.91 33.63 3.49
C GLY A 326 -20.06 33.99 2.27
N GLN A 327 -19.84 33.08 1.32
CA GLN A 327 -19.17 33.40 0.06
C GLN A 327 -20.04 34.29 -0.84
N GLU A 328 -19.38 35.08 -1.68
CA GLU A 328 -20.05 35.94 -2.66
C GLU A 328 -20.91 35.08 -3.61
N PRO A 329 -22.20 35.42 -3.83
CA PRO A 329 -23.11 34.53 -4.56
C PRO A 329 -22.67 34.15 -5.96
N ALA A 330 -22.12 35.08 -6.74
CA ALA A 330 -21.69 34.79 -8.11
C ALA A 330 -20.47 33.84 -8.14
N LEU A 331 -19.49 34.06 -7.26
CA LEU A 331 -18.35 33.17 -7.08
C LEU A 331 -18.78 31.77 -6.63
N ALA A 332 -19.66 31.69 -5.63
CA ALA A 332 -20.19 30.42 -5.12
C ALA A 332 -20.93 29.61 -6.20
N ASP A 333 -21.70 30.28 -7.07
CA ASP A 333 -22.39 29.63 -8.19
C ASP A 333 -21.43 29.08 -9.25
N LEU A 334 -20.37 29.84 -9.59
CA LEU A 334 -19.32 29.40 -10.50
C LEU A 334 -18.55 28.20 -9.94
N THR A 335 -18.14 28.28 -8.67
CA THR A 335 -17.47 27.18 -7.97
C THR A 335 -18.37 25.94 -7.92
N GLY A 336 -19.64 26.09 -7.58
CA GLY A 336 -20.59 25.00 -7.53
C GLY A 336 -20.82 24.33 -8.90
N ALA A 337 -20.85 25.11 -9.98
CA ALA A 337 -20.92 24.56 -11.34
C ALA A 337 -19.68 23.73 -11.70
N PHE A 338 -18.48 24.20 -11.35
CA PHE A 338 -17.23 23.48 -11.57
C PHE A 338 -17.21 22.15 -10.78
N ILE A 339 -17.58 22.20 -9.49
CA ILE A 339 -17.61 21.02 -8.61
C ILE A 339 -18.60 19.97 -9.12
N ARG A 340 -19.79 20.36 -9.59
CA ARG A 340 -20.77 19.42 -10.15
C ARG A 340 -20.21 18.64 -11.34
N VAL A 341 -19.41 19.26 -12.20
CA VAL A 341 -18.77 18.58 -13.34
C VAL A 341 -17.72 17.59 -12.87
N MET A 342 -16.86 17.97 -11.91
CA MET A 342 -15.87 17.06 -11.32
C MET A 342 -16.52 15.88 -10.60
N THR A 343 -17.68 16.11 -9.96
CA THR A 343 -18.39 15.08 -9.18
C THR A 343 -18.76 13.86 -10.02
N VAL A 344 -18.96 14.05 -11.32
CA VAL A 344 -19.22 12.96 -12.27
C VAL A 344 -18.01 12.02 -12.44
N GLY A 345 -16.79 12.50 -12.20
CA GLY A 345 -15.54 11.71 -12.29
C GLY A 345 -15.24 10.86 -11.06
N TYR A 346 -15.73 11.24 -9.87
CA TYR A 346 -15.43 10.53 -8.63
C TYR A 346 -15.79 9.03 -8.58
N PRO A 347 -16.87 8.53 -9.20
CA PRO A 347 -17.06 7.08 -9.31
C PRO A 347 -15.86 6.38 -9.98
N ALA A 348 -15.30 6.98 -11.03
CA ALA A 348 -14.16 6.43 -11.74
C ALA A 348 -12.87 6.51 -10.91
N LEU A 349 -12.63 7.67 -10.27
CA LEU A 349 -11.52 7.85 -9.34
C LEU A 349 -11.54 6.81 -8.22
N TYR A 350 -12.69 6.60 -7.56
CA TYR A 350 -12.80 5.70 -6.42
C TYR A 350 -12.60 4.24 -6.83
N ALA A 351 -13.17 3.84 -7.98
CA ALA A 351 -12.94 2.50 -8.53
C ALA A 351 -11.47 2.30 -8.93
N PHE A 352 -10.82 3.32 -9.49
CA PHE A 352 -9.40 3.29 -9.81
C PHE A 352 -8.56 3.12 -8.54
N GLU A 353 -8.84 3.86 -7.48
CA GLU A 353 -8.14 3.73 -6.20
C GLU A 353 -8.24 2.31 -5.63
N VAL A 354 -9.40 1.67 -5.69
CA VAL A 354 -9.57 0.28 -5.26
C VAL A 354 -8.67 -0.65 -6.09
N LEU A 355 -8.75 -0.61 -7.42
CA LEU A 355 -7.93 -1.46 -8.29
C LEU A 355 -6.43 -1.21 -8.10
N LYS A 356 -6.05 0.07 -7.97
CA LYS A 356 -4.68 0.50 -7.69
C LYS A 356 -4.17 -0.17 -6.41
N LYS A 357 -4.95 -0.13 -5.33
CA LYS A 357 -4.57 -0.72 -4.04
C LYS A 357 -4.42 -2.23 -4.06
N LEU A 358 -5.27 -2.94 -4.79
CA LEU A 358 -5.14 -4.39 -4.97
C LEU A 358 -3.83 -4.73 -5.68
N VAL A 359 -3.54 -4.08 -6.81
CA VAL A 359 -2.32 -4.34 -7.58
C VAL A 359 -1.06 -3.87 -6.82
N GLN A 360 -1.15 -2.76 -6.05
CA GLN A 360 -0.08 -2.34 -5.14
C GLN A 360 0.22 -3.38 -4.07
N ALA A 361 -0.79 -4.06 -3.52
CA ALA A 361 -0.59 -5.09 -2.50
C ALA A 361 0.20 -6.31 -3.02
N GLU A 362 0.16 -6.57 -4.32
CA GLU A 362 0.95 -7.62 -4.99
C GLU A 362 2.44 -7.22 -5.15
N GLY A 363 2.78 -5.96 -4.89
CA GLY A 363 4.10 -5.37 -5.12
C GLY A 363 4.28 -4.77 -6.52
N VAL A 364 3.19 -4.62 -7.29
CA VAL A 364 3.22 -4.12 -8.67
C VAL A 364 2.79 -2.65 -8.72
N THR A 365 3.71 -1.75 -9.05
CA THR A 365 3.46 -0.29 -9.01
C THR A 365 3.64 0.40 -10.36
N THR A 366 4.29 -0.22 -11.34
CA THR A 366 4.57 0.39 -12.65
C THR A 366 3.33 0.76 -13.47
N PRO A 367 2.26 -0.06 -13.54
CA PRO A 367 1.10 0.23 -14.39
C PRO A 367 0.39 1.54 -14.04
N MET A 368 0.13 1.79 -12.75
CA MET A 368 -0.49 3.03 -12.29
C MET A 368 0.39 4.26 -12.57
N ALA A 369 1.72 4.14 -12.49
CA ALA A 369 2.64 5.23 -12.83
C ALA A 369 2.53 5.62 -14.31
N VAL A 370 2.54 4.63 -15.21
CA VAL A 370 2.41 4.88 -16.65
C VAL A 370 1.04 5.45 -16.99
N LEU A 371 -0.03 4.86 -16.44
CA LEU A 371 -1.40 5.28 -16.72
C LEU A 371 -1.68 6.70 -16.21
N THR A 372 -1.26 7.06 -15.00
CA THR A 372 -1.42 8.42 -14.47
C THR A 372 -0.57 9.44 -15.23
N GLY A 373 0.64 9.08 -15.67
CA GLY A 373 1.45 9.93 -16.53
C GLY A 373 0.79 10.22 -17.89
N LEU A 374 0.29 9.18 -18.57
CA LEU A 374 -0.44 9.32 -19.84
C LEU A 374 -1.78 10.06 -19.64
N GLY A 375 -2.46 9.80 -18.53
CA GLY A 375 -3.68 10.49 -18.13
C GLY A 375 -3.47 11.99 -18.02
N ASN A 376 -2.39 12.44 -17.40
CA ASN A 376 -2.08 13.87 -17.30
C ASN A 376 -1.86 14.54 -18.66
N ILE A 377 -1.24 13.84 -19.62
CA ILE A 377 -1.11 14.35 -21.00
C ILE A 377 -2.50 14.53 -21.62
N LEU A 378 -3.39 13.57 -21.45
CA LEU A 378 -4.78 13.66 -21.90
C LEU A 378 -5.51 14.83 -21.21
N HIS A 379 -5.39 14.96 -19.89
CA HIS A 379 -6.00 16.04 -19.11
C HIS A 379 -5.56 17.42 -19.59
N VAL A 380 -4.25 17.65 -19.72
CA VAL A 380 -3.71 18.95 -20.11
C VAL A 380 -4.08 19.30 -21.56
N SER A 381 -3.91 18.36 -22.49
CA SER A 381 -4.21 18.59 -23.91
C SER A 381 -5.70 18.82 -24.16
N MET A 382 -6.56 17.97 -23.60
CA MET A 382 -8.01 18.09 -23.72
C MET A 382 -8.53 19.30 -22.94
N GLY A 383 -8.01 19.56 -21.73
CA GLY A 383 -8.39 20.69 -20.90
C GLY A 383 -8.05 22.03 -21.56
N TYR A 384 -6.89 22.13 -22.21
CA TYR A 384 -6.54 23.30 -23.04
C TYR A 384 -7.50 23.46 -24.22
N TYR A 385 -7.75 22.39 -24.97
CA TYR A 385 -8.66 22.45 -26.12
C TYR A 385 -10.09 22.86 -25.71
N LEU A 386 -10.64 22.21 -24.68
CA LEU A 386 -12.00 22.49 -24.22
C LEU A 386 -12.13 23.89 -23.61
N SER A 387 -11.12 24.37 -22.89
CA SER A 387 -11.18 25.71 -22.28
C SER A 387 -11.04 26.86 -23.28
N GLN A 388 -10.16 26.72 -24.28
CA GLN A 388 -9.82 27.81 -25.19
C GLN A 388 -10.63 27.79 -26.49
N HIS A 389 -11.04 26.62 -26.98
CA HIS A 389 -11.62 26.46 -28.32
C HIS A 389 -13.07 25.99 -28.33
N THR A 390 -13.70 25.78 -27.17
CA THR A 390 -15.09 25.34 -27.09
C THR A 390 -15.93 26.25 -26.18
N PHE A 391 -17.25 26.07 -26.24
CA PHE A 391 -18.19 26.82 -25.39
C PHE A 391 -18.11 26.46 -23.90
N LEU A 392 -17.40 25.39 -23.53
CA LEU A 392 -17.27 24.95 -22.14
C LEU A 392 -16.48 25.95 -21.29
N GLY A 393 -15.56 26.72 -21.91
CA GLY A 393 -14.79 27.76 -21.23
C GLY A 393 -14.11 27.24 -19.97
N TYR A 394 -14.34 27.91 -18.84
CA TYR A 394 -13.70 27.55 -17.56
C TYR A 394 -14.09 26.15 -17.04
N LEU A 395 -15.19 25.56 -17.51
CA LEU A 395 -15.59 24.19 -17.15
C LEU A 395 -14.82 23.13 -17.95
N GLY A 396 -14.15 23.51 -19.04
CA GLY A 396 -13.41 22.60 -19.91
C GLY A 396 -12.37 21.73 -19.17
N PRO A 397 -11.53 22.29 -18.29
CA PRO A 397 -10.55 21.51 -17.51
C PRO A 397 -11.20 20.52 -16.54
N ALA A 398 -12.35 20.85 -15.95
CA ALA A 398 -13.11 19.91 -15.11
C ALA A 398 -13.61 18.71 -15.92
N VAL A 399 -14.14 18.94 -17.13
CA VAL A 399 -14.57 17.87 -18.03
C VAL A 399 -13.39 16.99 -18.44
N ALA A 400 -12.26 17.60 -18.79
CA ALA A 400 -11.05 16.88 -19.16
C ALA A 400 -10.54 15.99 -18.01
N LEU A 401 -10.67 16.45 -16.76
CA LEU A 401 -10.29 15.67 -15.58
C LEU A 401 -11.21 14.46 -15.40
N THR A 402 -12.53 14.64 -15.52
CA THR A 402 -13.50 13.53 -15.47
C THR A 402 -13.20 12.47 -16.54
N VAL A 403 -12.83 12.91 -17.75
CA VAL A 403 -12.44 12.00 -18.85
C VAL A 403 -11.12 11.29 -18.53
N MET A 404 -10.13 12.01 -17.98
CA MET A 404 -8.86 11.42 -17.54
C MET A 404 -9.08 10.33 -16.50
N GLU A 405 -9.82 10.61 -15.42
CA GLU A 405 -10.08 9.64 -14.35
C GLU A 405 -10.76 8.38 -14.89
N THR A 406 -11.73 8.56 -15.80
CA THR A 406 -12.37 7.45 -16.50
C THR A 406 -11.40 6.67 -17.37
N ALA A 407 -10.54 7.36 -18.14
CA ALA A 407 -9.55 6.71 -19.01
C ALA A 407 -8.51 5.92 -18.21
N VAL A 408 -8.03 6.46 -17.09
CA VAL A 408 -7.07 5.79 -16.20
C VAL A 408 -7.70 4.57 -15.54
N LEU A 409 -8.97 4.65 -15.10
CA LEU A 409 -9.72 3.48 -14.62
C LEU A 409 -9.81 2.39 -15.69
N LEU A 410 -10.24 2.75 -16.91
CA LEU A 410 -10.39 1.77 -18.00
C LEU A 410 -9.05 1.15 -18.40
N GLY A 411 -7.98 1.95 -18.41
CA GLY A 411 -6.62 1.47 -18.64
C GLY A 411 -6.16 0.50 -17.54
N MET A 412 -6.47 0.81 -16.28
CA MET A 412 -6.14 -0.06 -15.14
C MET A 412 -6.94 -1.37 -15.20
N LEU A 413 -8.23 -1.30 -15.55
CA LEU A 413 -9.05 -2.50 -15.78
C LEU A 413 -8.49 -3.33 -16.93
N GLY A 414 -8.11 -2.70 -18.04
CA GLY A 414 -7.44 -3.37 -19.16
C GLY A 414 -6.13 -4.04 -18.75
N TYR A 415 -5.32 -3.39 -17.91
CA TYR A 415 -4.11 -3.98 -17.33
C TYR A 415 -4.43 -5.23 -16.51
N VAL A 416 -5.37 -5.13 -15.57
CA VAL A 416 -5.75 -6.25 -14.70
C VAL A 416 -6.29 -7.44 -15.51
N LEU A 417 -7.14 -7.19 -16.51
CA LEU A 417 -7.78 -8.25 -17.29
C LEU A 417 -6.86 -8.92 -18.31
N LEU A 418 -5.89 -8.18 -18.89
CA LEU A 418 -5.11 -8.65 -20.04
C LEU A 418 -3.64 -8.96 -19.70
N TRP A 419 -3.07 -8.31 -18.69
CA TRP A 419 -1.64 -8.40 -18.37
C TRP A 419 -1.33 -8.88 -16.96
N ASN A 420 -2.22 -8.68 -15.99
CA ASN A 420 -1.95 -9.18 -14.64
C ASN A 420 -2.18 -10.70 -14.57
N THR A 421 -1.09 -11.46 -14.39
CA THR A 421 -1.15 -12.92 -14.27
C THR A 421 -1.83 -13.38 -12.97
N MET A 422 -1.71 -12.59 -11.89
CA MET A 422 -2.33 -12.88 -10.59
C MET A 422 -3.85 -12.73 -10.58
N TYR A 423 -4.42 -11.98 -11.54
CA TYR A 423 -5.87 -11.80 -11.66
C TYR A 423 -6.63 -13.13 -11.73
N THR A 424 -6.04 -14.14 -12.37
CA THR A 424 -6.63 -15.49 -12.44
C THR A 424 -6.76 -16.15 -11.06
N GLY A 425 -5.84 -15.85 -10.13
CA GLY A 425 -5.87 -16.32 -8.75
C GLY A 425 -6.83 -15.55 -7.85
N TRP A 426 -7.40 -14.43 -8.30
CA TRP A 426 -8.42 -13.69 -7.54
C TRP A 426 -9.76 -14.43 -7.51
N CYS A 427 -9.99 -15.36 -8.46
CA CYS A 427 -11.16 -16.23 -8.54
C CYS A 427 -12.46 -15.46 -8.30
N ILE A 428 -12.69 -14.39 -9.08
CA ILE A 428 -13.80 -13.46 -8.83
C ILE A 428 -15.13 -14.13 -9.14
N GLU A 429 -15.86 -14.45 -8.08
CA GLU A 429 -17.25 -14.87 -8.13
C GLU A 429 -18.14 -13.67 -7.80
N TRP A 430 -18.68 -13.03 -8.84
CA TRP A 430 -19.55 -11.87 -8.67
C TRP A 430 -20.85 -12.26 -7.97
N GLY A 431 -21.10 -11.68 -6.80
CA GLY A 431 -22.30 -11.97 -6.03
C GLY A 431 -22.53 -11.00 -4.89
N TRP A 432 -23.81 -10.67 -4.64
CA TRP A 432 -24.19 -9.76 -3.56
C TRP A 432 -23.72 -10.25 -2.18
N HIS A 433 -23.70 -11.56 -1.95
CA HIS A 433 -23.22 -12.11 -0.69
C HIS A 433 -21.73 -11.83 -0.48
N ALA A 434 -20.91 -12.08 -1.51
CA ALA A 434 -19.48 -11.75 -1.49
C ALA A 434 -19.26 -10.24 -1.33
N ALA A 435 -20.02 -9.41 -2.07
CA ALA A 435 -19.93 -7.95 -1.97
C ALA A 435 -20.26 -7.42 -0.58
N TRP A 436 -21.23 -7.99 0.15
CA TRP A 436 -21.58 -7.53 1.49
C TRP A 436 -20.69 -8.10 2.61
N SER A 437 -20.02 -9.23 2.37
CA SER A 437 -19.32 -10.00 3.39
C SER A 437 -18.25 -9.20 4.17
N HIS A 438 -17.49 -8.33 3.51
CA HIS A 438 -16.38 -7.58 4.13
C HIS A 438 -16.60 -6.06 4.14
N VAL A 439 -17.82 -5.57 3.84
CA VAL A 439 -18.11 -4.12 3.85
C VAL A 439 -17.91 -3.53 5.23
N ALA A 440 -18.37 -4.21 6.28
CA ALA A 440 -18.20 -3.73 7.66
C ALA A 440 -16.72 -3.59 8.02
N GLN A 441 -15.90 -4.56 7.62
CA GLN A 441 -14.45 -4.52 7.83
C GLN A 441 -13.80 -3.42 6.99
N PHE A 442 -14.23 -3.21 5.75
CA PHE A 442 -13.79 -2.10 4.91
C PHE A 442 -14.04 -0.75 5.59
N PHE A 443 -15.22 -0.52 6.17
CA PHE A 443 -15.49 0.72 6.92
C PHE A 443 -14.74 0.81 8.25
N GLN A 444 -14.51 -0.32 8.94
CA GLN A 444 -13.76 -0.38 10.19
C GLN A 444 -12.34 0.18 10.03
N PHE A 445 -11.68 -0.08 8.90
CA PHE A 445 -10.34 0.45 8.57
C PHE A 445 -10.42 1.75 7.76
N GLY A 446 -11.37 1.83 6.84
CA GLY A 446 -11.54 2.95 5.91
C GLY A 446 -11.91 4.25 6.61
N VAL A 447 -12.84 4.23 7.58
CA VAL A 447 -13.28 5.45 8.27
C VAL A 447 -12.13 6.08 9.07
N PRO A 448 -11.36 5.35 9.87
CA PRO A 448 -10.16 5.91 10.48
C PRO A 448 -9.13 6.44 9.47
N GLY A 449 -8.92 5.72 8.36
CA GLY A 449 -8.04 6.16 7.27
C GLY A 449 -8.48 7.48 6.63
N MET A 450 -9.77 7.60 6.31
CA MET A 450 -10.45 8.82 5.87
C MET A 450 -10.24 9.96 6.86
N LEU A 451 -10.58 9.75 8.13
CA LEU A 451 -10.42 10.79 9.16
C LEU A 451 -8.95 11.21 9.29
N MET A 452 -8.01 10.26 9.21
CA MET A 452 -6.58 10.54 9.28
C MET A 452 -6.11 11.48 8.14
N MET A 453 -6.67 11.36 6.93
CA MET A 453 -6.40 12.29 5.82
C MET A 453 -7.14 13.62 5.98
N MET A 454 -8.43 13.58 6.31
CA MET A 454 -9.25 14.78 6.49
C MET A 454 -8.71 15.71 7.58
N ILE A 455 -8.24 15.14 8.70
CA ILE A 455 -7.64 15.89 9.81
C ILE A 455 -6.37 16.62 9.37
N GLU A 456 -5.49 15.93 8.65
CA GLU A 456 -4.21 16.46 8.22
C GLU A 456 -4.38 17.54 7.16
N TRP A 457 -5.13 17.23 6.09
CA TRP A 457 -5.36 18.17 5.01
C TRP A 457 -6.23 19.32 5.49
N GLY A 458 -7.24 19.04 6.32
CA GLY A 458 -8.09 20.05 6.94
C GLY A 458 -7.33 21.02 7.85
N ALA A 459 -6.26 20.57 8.52
CA ALA A 459 -5.41 21.48 9.29
C ALA A 459 -4.67 22.48 8.38
N ILE A 460 -4.17 22.06 7.22
CA ILE A 460 -3.55 22.94 6.21
C ILE A 460 -4.57 23.94 5.65
N GLU A 461 -5.82 23.50 5.44
CA GLU A 461 -6.90 24.40 5.01
C GLU A 461 -7.22 25.46 6.06
N ILE A 462 -7.25 25.09 7.35
CA ILE A 462 -7.42 26.06 8.45
C ILE A 462 -6.27 27.07 8.46
N LEU A 463 -5.03 26.63 8.25
CA LEU A 463 -3.90 27.55 8.14
C LEU A 463 -4.11 28.55 7.00
N THR A 464 -4.64 28.09 5.86
CA THR A 464 -4.95 28.96 4.72
C THR A 464 -6.04 29.98 5.06
N LEU A 465 -7.08 29.56 5.80
CA LEU A 465 -8.12 30.48 6.29
C LEU A 465 -7.54 31.52 7.27
N VAL A 466 -6.68 31.10 8.21
CA VAL A 466 -6.02 32.02 9.15
C VAL A 466 -5.09 32.99 8.43
N ALA A 467 -4.37 32.53 7.39
CA ALA A 467 -3.56 33.40 6.53
C ALA A 467 -4.38 34.52 5.87
N GLY A 468 -5.67 34.28 5.60
CA GLY A 468 -6.59 35.29 5.08
C GLY A 468 -6.98 36.39 6.08
N ILE A 469 -6.78 36.17 7.38
CA ILE A 469 -7.08 37.15 8.45
C ILE A 469 -5.85 38.04 8.74
N LEU A 470 -4.65 37.59 8.36
CA LEU A 470 -3.40 38.30 8.63
C LEU A 470 -3.28 39.63 7.86
N PRO A 471 -2.49 40.60 8.38
CA PRO A 471 -2.12 41.80 7.63
C PRO A 471 -1.51 41.43 6.27
N ASN A 472 -1.80 42.21 5.23
CA ASN A 472 -1.39 41.91 3.84
C ASN A 472 -1.85 40.53 3.33
N HIS A 473 -3.05 40.09 3.72
CA HIS A 473 -3.65 38.78 3.39
C HIS A 473 -3.44 38.31 1.94
N ILE A 474 -3.48 39.19 0.93
CA ILE A 474 -3.21 38.81 -0.47
C ILE A 474 -1.81 38.18 -0.64
N LEU A 475 -0.79 38.80 -0.06
CA LEU A 475 0.59 38.29 -0.10
C LEU A 475 0.72 37.02 0.75
N THR A 476 0.16 37.04 1.95
CA THR A 476 0.22 35.94 2.92
C THR A 476 -0.45 34.68 2.38
N ILE A 477 -1.64 34.79 1.78
CA ILE A 477 -2.33 33.69 1.09
C ILE A 477 -1.46 33.18 -0.06
N GLY A 478 -0.91 34.08 -0.90
CA GLY A 478 -0.07 33.68 -2.02
C GLY A 478 1.17 32.88 -1.60
N VAL A 479 1.87 33.34 -0.56
CA VAL A 479 3.02 32.63 0.03
C VAL A 479 2.57 31.28 0.62
N ASN A 480 1.48 31.26 1.38
CA ASN A 480 0.96 30.04 1.99
C ASN A 480 0.55 29.00 0.95
N SER A 481 -0.13 29.42 -0.14
CA SER A 481 -0.51 28.53 -1.24
C SER A 481 0.71 27.93 -1.93
N VAL A 482 1.81 28.69 -2.10
CA VAL A 482 3.06 28.15 -2.66
C VAL A 482 3.70 27.14 -1.70
N LEU A 483 3.71 27.42 -0.40
CA LEU A 483 4.24 26.50 0.62
C LEU A 483 3.42 25.20 0.70
N THR A 484 2.10 25.28 0.53
CA THR A 484 1.22 24.10 0.49
C THR A 484 1.49 23.22 -0.74
N LEU A 485 2.06 23.75 -1.83
CA LEU A 485 2.47 22.98 -3.01
C LEU A 485 3.77 22.17 -2.79
N ASN A 486 4.15 21.86 -1.54
CA ASN A 486 5.43 21.23 -1.21
C ASN A 486 5.61 19.84 -1.85
N LEU A 487 6.25 19.82 -3.01
CA LEU A 487 6.60 18.62 -3.77
C LEU A 487 7.63 17.74 -3.05
N ALA A 488 8.38 18.29 -2.08
CA ALA A 488 9.36 17.52 -1.30
C ALA A 488 8.69 16.51 -0.36
N TYR A 489 7.37 16.60 -0.12
CA TYR A 489 6.59 15.59 0.61
C TYR A 489 6.45 14.26 -0.16
N MET A 490 6.41 14.29 -1.50
CA MET A 490 6.08 13.12 -2.33
C MET A 490 7.04 11.93 -2.18
N PRO A 491 8.38 12.12 -2.13
CA PRO A 491 9.33 11.04 -1.85
C PRO A 491 9.04 10.29 -0.55
N TYR A 492 8.68 11.01 0.51
CA TYR A 492 8.41 10.44 1.83
C TYR A 492 7.07 9.74 1.89
N PHE A 493 6.07 10.27 1.18
CA PHE A 493 4.79 9.60 1.06
C PHE A 493 4.90 8.30 0.25
N GLY A 494 5.66 8.28 -0.84
CA GLY A 494 5.95 7.06 -1.59
C GLY A 494 6.70 6.02 -0.75
N LEU A 495 7.72 6.45 0.02
CA LEU A 495 8.42 5.57 0.96
C LEU A 495 7.48 5.02 2.06
N SER A 496 6.57 5.84 2.57
CA SER A 496 5.56 5.43 3.55
C SER A 496 4.62 4.36 2.98
N VAL A 497 4.15 4.51 1.74
CA VAL A 497 3.30 3.51 1.06
C VAL A 497 4.06 2.20 0.84
N ALA A 498 5.29 2.23 0.30
CA ALA A 498 6.11 1.03 0.10
C ALA A 498 6.37 0.27 1.42
N ALA A 499 6.68 1.01 2.49
CA ALA A 499 6.86 0.42 3.80
C ALA A 499 5.56 -0.20 4.35
N THR A 500 4.42 0.45 4.10
CA THR A 500 3.10 -0.06 4.49
C THR A 500 2.82 -1.40 3.81
N ILE A 501 3.07 -1.49 2.50
CA ILE A 501 2.91 -2.72 1.71
C ILE A 501 3.77 -3.84 2.28
N ARG A 502 5.09 -3.61 2.42
CA ARG A 502 6.02 -4.65 2.88
C ARG A 502 5.75 -5.10 4.30
N MET A 503 5.46 -4.17 5.22
CA MET A 503 5.13 -4.51 6.59
C MET A 503 3.81 -5.28 6.68
N GLY A 504 2.77 -4.85 5.94
CA GLY A 504 1.48 -5.53 5.91
C GLY A 504 1.60 -6.97 5.40
N THR A 505 2.35 -7.18 4.32
CA THR A 505 2.64 -8.51 3.77
C THR A 505 3.39 -9.41 4.76
N LEU A 506 4.39 -8.88 5.47
CA LEU A 506 5.12 -9.66 6.48
C LEU A 506 4.27 -9.99 7.71
N LEU A 507 3.36 -9.10 8.10
CA LEU A 507 2.42 -9.36 9.19
C LEU A 507 1.39 -10.42 8.79
N GLY A 508 0.85 -10.36 7.57
CA GLY A 508 -0.03 -11.41 7.03
C GLY A 508 0.65 -12.77 6.89
N ALA A 509 1.95 -12.79 6.60
CA ALA A 509 2.77 -14.00 6.57
C ALA A 509 3.15 -14.53 7.98
N ASN A 510 2.66 -13.90 9.05
CA ASN A 510 3.00 -14.19 10.44
C ASN A 510 4.52 -14.10 10.74
N GLN A 511 5.19 -13.08 10.18
CA GLN A 511 6.63 -12.83 10.36
C GLN A 511 6.89 -11.50 11.10
N PRO A 512 6.51 -11.39 12.40
CA PRO A 512 6.58 -10.13 13.16
C PRO A 512 8.00 -9.55 13.27
N ASP A 513 9.02 -10.39 13.42
CA ASP A 513 10.41 -9.93 13.54
C ASP A 513 10.92 -9.29 12.25
N LYS A 514 10.54 -9.86 11.09
CA LYS A 514 10.90 -9.31 9.78
C LYS A 514 10.15 -8.00 9.53
N ALA A 515 8.86 -7.93 9.87
CA ALA A 515 8.09 -6.68 9.79
C ALA A 515 8.73 -5.55 10.63
N LYS A 516 9.18 -5.88 11.85
CA LYS A 516 9.91 -4.96 12.72
C LYS A 516 11.25 -4.49 12.12
N ARG A 517 11.99 -5.38 11.44
CA ARG A 517 13.24 -5.01 10.74
C ARG A 517 12.97 -4.06 9.58
N VAL A 518 11.94 -4.32 8.77
CA VAL A 518 11.52 -3.43 7.68
C VAL A 518 11.18 -2.05 8.22
N MET A 519 10.42 -1.96 9.31
CA MET A 519 10.12 -0.69 9.97
C MET A 519 11.39 0.11 10.30
N PHE A 520 12.38 -0.52 10.97
CA PHE A 520 13.63 0.16 11.30
C PHE A 520 14.45 0.55 10.08
N LEU A 521 14.47 -0.27 9.04
CA LEU A 521 15.15 0.04 7.78
C LEU A 521 14.52 1.27 7.11
N THR A 522 13.19 1.30 6.99
CA THR A 522 12.45 2.45 6.45
C THR A 522 12.72 3.72 7.25
N LEU A 523 12.76 3.64 8.58
CA LEU A 523 13.08 4.80 9.42
C LEU A 523 14.50 5.34 9.19
N ARG A 524 15.49 4.46 9.04
CA ARG A 524 16.87 4.87 8.72
C ARG A 524 16.95 5.50 7.33
N LEU A 525 16.25 4.92 6.35
CA LEU A 525 16.21 5.43 4.99
C LEU A 525 15.52 6.80 4.95
N CYS A 526 14.39 6.94 5.65
CA CYS A 526 13.66 8.18 5.82
C CYS A 526 14.56 9.27 6.43
N PHE A 527 15.31 8.96 7.48
CA PHE A 527 16.27 9.89 8.09
C PHE A 527 17.40 10.29 7.13
N ALA A 528 17.95 9.34 6.36
CA ALA A 528 18.98 9.62 5.37
C ALA A 528 18.44 10.53 4.24
N CYS A 529 17.25 10.23 3.71
CA CYS A 529 16.59 11.07 2.71
C CYS A 529 16.29 12.46 3.27
N ALA A 530 15.80 12.56 4.51
CA ALA A 530 15.54 13.84 5.19
C ALA A 530 16.80 14.69 5.29
N LEU A 531 17.94 14.09 5.69
CA LEU A 531 19.22 14.79 5.77
C LEU A 531 19.70 15.25 4.39
N LEU A 532 19.53 14.44 3.36
CA LEU A 532 19.85 14.80 1.97
C LEU A 532 18.97 15.95 1.48
N THR A 533 17.66 15.90 1.72
CA THR A 533 16.74 16.99 1.37
C THR A 533 17.07 18.26 2.15
N ALA A 534 17.32 18.19 3.45
CA ALA A 534 17.74 19.33 4.27
C ALA A 534 19.04 19.97 3.74
N SER A 535 20.03 19.14 3.43
CA SER A 535 21.31 19.58 2.87
C SER A 535 21.12 20.23 1.51
N ALA A 536 20.31 19.63 0.63
CA ALA A 536 19.98 20.19 -0.68
C ALA A 536 19.26 21.54 -0.55
N ILE A 537 18.31 21.69 0.38
CA ILE A 537 17.62 22.96 0.64
C ILE A 537 18.63 24.03 1.06
N VAL A 538 19.51 23.74 2.01
CA VAL A 538 20.49 24.71 2.50
C VAL A 538 21.46 25.11 1.38
N LEU A 539 21.97 24.15 0.61
CA LEU A 539 22.92 24.39 -0.48
C LEU A 539 22.29 25.12 -1.67
N LEU A 540 21.03 24.83 -1.98
CA LEU A 540 20.28 25.45 -3.09
C LEU A 540 19.53 26.71 -2.65
N SER A 541 19.52 27.05 -1.36
CA SER A 541 18.86 28.25 -0.81
C SER A 541 19.26 29.59 -1.45
N PRO A 542 20.46 29.75 -2.07
CA PRO A 542 20.79 30.97 -2.82
C PRO A 542 20.22 31.02 -4.25
N VAL A 543 19.84 29.86 -4.82
CA VAL A 543 19.51 29.70 -6.25
C VAL A 543 18.03 29.34 -6.45
N LEU A 544 17.44 28.57 -5.53
CA LEU A 544 16.01 28.31 -5.48
C LEU A 544 15.33 29.38 -4.61
N PRO A 545 14.18 29.92 -5.03
CA PRO A 545 13.35 30.70 -4.12
C PRO A 545 13.11 29.87 -2.85
N ARG A 546 13.47 30.42 -1.68
CA ARG A 546 13.21 29.83 -0.35
C ARG A 546 11.75 29.40 -0.12
N LEU A 547 10.85 29.82 -1.02
CA LEU A 547 9.41 29.58 -1.06
C LEU A 547 8.99 28.16 -1.44
N VAL A 548 9.85 27.32 -2.04
CA VAL A 548 9.41 26.02 -2.60
C VAL A 548 9.67 24.83 -1.67
N ILE A 549 10.50 24.99 -0.62
CA ILE A 549 10.88 23.85 0.21
C ILE A 549 10.96 24.24 1.70
N ASN A 550 9.83 24.12 2.39
CA ASN A 550 9.79 24.06 3.84
C ASN A 550 9.04 22.80 4.25
N ASP A 551 9.80 21.78 4.66
CA ASP A 551 9.62 21.09 5.94
C ASP A 551 10.39 19.76 5.92
N VAL A 552 11.58 19.78 6.51
CA VAL A 552 12.32 18.55 6.82
C VAL A 552 11.69 17.85 8.05
N ASP A 553 10.94 18.59 8.86
CA ASP A 553 10.44 18.11 10.15
C ASP A 553 9.17 17.24 10.04
N VAL A 554 8.40 17.38 8.96
CA VAL A 554 7.15 16.63 8.72
C VAL A 554 7.42 15.20 8.22
N ILE A 555 8.63 14.93 7.75
CA ILE A 555 9.01 13.72 7.02
C ILE A 555 8.82 12.44 7.85
N ALA A 556 9.30 12.45 9.10
CA ALA A 556 9.26 11.26 9.93
C ALA A 556 7.81 10.87 10.22
N TYR A 557 6.97 11.84 10.56
CA TYR A 557 5.55 11.63 10.86
C TYR A 557 4.78 10.87 9.76
N VAL A 558 5.06 11.14 8.47
CA VAL A 558 4.41 10.48 7.31
C VAL A 558 4.67 8.97 7.28
N VAL A 559 5.90 8.58 7.62
CA VAL A 559 6.31 7.18 7.63
C VAL A 559 5.67 6.41 8.79
N TYR A 560 5.56 7.05 9.97
CA TYR A 560 4.94 6.42 11.14
C TYR A 560 3.47 6.10 10.91
N ARG A 561 2.73 7.01 10.25
CA ARG A 561 1.33 6.74 9.84
C ARG A 561 1.20 5.53 8.92
N GLY A 562 2.16 5.36 8.00
CA GLY A 562 2.27 4.15 7.18
C GLY A 562 2.34 2.88 8.04
N PHE A 563 3.13 2.88 9.11
CA PHE A 563 3.24 1.74 10.01
C PHE A 563 1.92 1.42 10.74
N PHE A 564 1.19 2.43 11.20
CA PHE A 564 -0.13 2.21 11.82
C PHE A 564 -1.17 1.69 10.82
N ARG A 565 -1.11 2.10 9.55
CA ARG A 565 -1.90 1.49 8.47
C ARG A 565 -1.53 0.02 8.28
N ALA A 566 -0.24 -0.31 8.19
CA ALA A 566 0.23 -1.70 8.02
C ALA A 566 -0.23 -2.62 9.16
N MET A 567 -0.23 -2.12 10.40
CA MET A 567 -0.67 -2.86 11.59
C MET A 567 -2.20 -2.97 11.73
N GLY A 568 -2.97 -2.23 10.93
CA GLY A 568 -4.43 -2.12 11.11
C GLY A 568 -4.82 -1.33 12.37
N LYS A 569 -4.02 -0.35 12.78
CA LYS A 569 -4.26 0.52 13.96
C LYS A 569 -4.52 1.98 13.55
N GLN A 570 -5.28 2.15 12.47
CA GLN A 570 -5.60 3.47 11.89
C GLN A 570 -6.49 4.32 12.81
N ASP A 571 -7.28 3.68 13.67
CA ASP A 571 -8.10 4.29 14.72
C ASP A 571 -7.24 5.06 15.73
N VAL A 572 -6.20 4.41 16.27
CA VAL A 572 -5.22 5.04 17.16
C VAL A 572 -4.52 6.18 16.42
N ALA A 573 -4.14 5.96 15.16
CA ALA A 573 -3.44 6.96 14.37
C ALA A 573 -4.28 8.21 14.09
N SER A 574 -5.56 8.03 13.76
CA SER A 574 -6.51 9.12 13.56
C SER A 574 -6.72 9.93 14.84
N GLY A 575 -6.86 9.28 16.00
CA GLY A 575 -6.99 9.96 17.29
C GLY A 575 -5.75 10.79 17.67
N VAL A 576 -4.55 10.25 17.43
CA VAL A 576 -3.28 10.98 17.63
C VAL A 576 -3.21 12.19 16.70
N ASN A 577 -3.55 12.03 15.42
CA ASN A 577 -3.58 13.13 14.46
C ASN A 577 -4.54 14.24 14.89
N ALA A 578 -5.76 13.87 15.32
CA ALA A 578 -6.75 14.83 15.77
C ALA A 578 -6.20 15.68 16.94
N ALA A 579 -5.63 15.02 17.95
CA ALA A 579 -5.06 15.70 19.10
C ALA A 579 -3.87 16.59 18.70
N ALA A 580 -2.95 16.06 17.90
CA ALA A 580 -1.73 16.76 17.54
C ALA A 580 -1.99 18.00 16.67
N PHE A 581 -2.83 17.89 15.64
CA PHE A 581 -3.08 19.04 14.76
C PHE A 581 -4.11 20.02 15.33
N TYR A 582 -5.19 19.56 15.95
CA TYR A 582 -6.26 20.48 16.39
C TYR A 582 -6.10 20.99 17.83
N LEU A 583 -5.48 20.22 18.73
CA LEU A 583 -5.26 20.67 20.12
C LEU A 583 -3.91 21.35 20.32
N VAL A 584 -2.92 21.08 19.46
CA VAL A 584 -1.58 21.68 19.54
C VAL A 584 -1.27 22.52 18.32
N GLY A 585 -1.28 21.92 17.12
CA GLY A 585 -0.78 22.59 15.91
C GLY A 585 -1.53 23.88 15.54
N VAL A 586 -2.85 23.82 15.39
CA VAL A 586 -3.70 24.96 15.04
C VAL A 586 -3.66 26.06 16.12
N PRO A 587 -3.81 25.75 17.43
CA PRO A 587 -3.66 26.78 18.47
C PRO A 587 -2.29 27.46 18.48
N VAL A 588 -1.20 26.71 18.29
CA VAL A 588 0.16 27.28 18.21
C VAL A 588 0.32 28.10 16.93
N ALA A 589 -0.24 27.66 15.80
CA ALA A 589 -0.24 28.41 14.54
C ALA A 589 -0.94 29.76 14.71
N VAL A 590 -2.11 29.78 15.34
CA VAL A 590 -2.84 31.03 15.62
C VAL A 590 -2.06 31.91 16.61
N LEU A 591 -1.48 31.32 17.66
CA LEU A 591 -0.68 32.07 18.64
C LEU A 591 0.52 32.75 17.96
N PHE A 592 1.30 32.02 17.16
CA PHE A 592 2.51 32.56 16.54
C PHE A 592 2.20 33.45 15.34
N GLY A 593 1.32 33.02 14.45
CA GLY A 593 0.97 33.75 13.24
C GLY A 593 0.22 35.05 13.51
N VAL A 594 -0.78 35.01 14.41
CA VAL A 594 -1.67 36.15 14.67
C VAL A 594 -1.22 36.97 15.88
N TYR A 595 -1.04 36.34 17.05
CA TYR A 595 -0.80 37.10 18.30
C TYR A 595 0.65 37.55 18.48
N LEU A 596 1.63 36.74 18.05
CA LEU A 596 3.04 37.12 18.05
C LEU A 596 3.47 37.82 16.75
N GLU A 597 2.55 38.01 15.81
CA GLU A 597 2.77 38.69 14.54
C GLU A 597 3.89 38.07 13.66
N TRP A 598 4.14 36.76 13.79
CA TRP A 598 5.11 36.05 12.94
C TRP A 598 4.54 35.69 11.56
N SER A 599 3.33 36.15 11.22
CA SER A 599 2.71 35.98 9.91
C SER A 599 2.71 34.50 9.46
N VAL A 600 3.06 34.22 8.20
CA VAL A 600 3.11 32.87 7.61
C VAL A 600 4.09 31.96 8.35
N GLU A 601 5.25 32.48 8.75
CA GLU A 601 6.27 31.73 9.49
C GLU A 601 5.71 31.16 10.80
N GLY A 602 4.88 31.96 11.49
CA GLY A 602 4.19 31.52 12.70
C GLY A 602 3.16 30.41 12.45
N LEU A 603 2.42 30.49 11.33
CA LEU A 603 1.45 29.45 10.96
C LEU A 603 2.13 28.11 10.73
N TRP A 604 3.18 28.10 9.92
CA TRP A 604 3.94 26.88 9.60
C TRP A 604 4.67 26.33 10.82
N ALA A 605 5.23 27.19 11.68
CA ALA A 605 5.78 26.74 12.96
C ALA A 605 4.75 25.96 13.78
N GLY A 606 3.50 26.44 13.86
CA GLY A 606 2.41 25.70 14.52
C GLY A 606 2.12 24.34 13.88
N PHE A 607 2.08 24.27 12.55
CA PHE A 607 1.92 23.01 11.83
C PHE A 607 3.07 22.03 12.10
N THR A 608 4.30 22.53 12.16
CA THR A 608 5.48 21.76 12.55
C THR A 608 5.37 21.23 13.98
N PHE A 609 4.93 22.05 14.94
CA PHE A 609 4.69 21.61 16.33
C PHE A 609 3.62 20.52 16.42
N GLY A 610 2.54 20.62 15.63
CA GLY A 610 1.53 19.57 15.51
C GLY A 610 2.15 18.26 14.99
N SER A 611 2.88 18.33 13.88
CA SER A 611 3.55 17.18 13.27
C SER A 611 4.58 16.53 14.21
N LEU A 612 5.37 17.35 14.93
CA LEU A 612 6.34 16.89 15.91
C LEU A 612 5.67 16.20 17.10
N THR A 613 4.55 16.74 17.56
CA THR A 613 3.76 16.13 18.65
C THR A 613 3.24 14.76 18.22
N ALA A 614 2.67 14.65 17.01
CA ALA A 614 2.24 13.36 16.45
C ALA A 614 3.41 12.38 16.34
N PHE A 615 4.55 12.83 15.82
CA PHE A 615 5.77 12.02 15.73
C PHE A 615 6.23 11.46 17.08
N VAL A 616 6.32 12.30 18.12
CA VAL A 616 6.74 11.86 19.46
C VAL A 616 5.76 10.83 20.02
N VAL A 617 4.46 11.07 19.90
CA VAL A 617 3.43 10.13 20.37
C VAL A 617 3.50 8.81 19.59
N TYR A 618 3.65 8.85 18.27
CA TYR A 618 3.81 7.65 17.46
C TYR A 618 5.05 6.85 17.82
N GLN A 619 6.18 7.50 18.06
CA GLN A 619 7.41 6.83 18.50
C GLN A 619 7.22 6.14 19.85
N LEU A 620 6.57 6.80 20.81
CA LEU A 620 6.26 6.19 22.11
C LEU A 620 5.33 4.97 21.97
N LEU A 621 4.33 5.06 21.10
CA LEU A 621 3.40 3.96 20.84
C LEU A 621 4.10 2.78 20.15
N LEU A 622 4.93 3.04 19.13
CA LEU A 622 5.69 2.01 18.42
C LEU A 622 6.66 1.26 19.34
N CYS A 623 7.33 1.96 20.27
CA CYS A 623 8.19 1.32 21.26
C CYS A 623 7.43 0.33 22.17
N ARG A 624 6.10 0.46 22.30
CA ARG A 624 5.25 -0.42 23.12
C ARG A 624 4.46 -1.45 22.33
N VAL A 625 4.63 -1.51 21.01
CA VAL A 625 3.91 -2.49 20.18
C VAL A 625 4.40 -3.91 20.50
N ASN A 626 3.45 -4.78 20.88
CA ASN A 626 3.66 -6.21 20.87
C ASN A 626 3.49 -6.75 19.45
N TRP A 627 4.61 -6.97 18.77
CA TRP A 627 4.65 -7.41 17.38
C TRP A 627 4.01 -8.78 17.16
N VAL A 628 4.12 -9.70 18.13
CA VAL A 628 3.50 -11.03 18.06
C VAL A 628 1.99 -10.91 18.09
N ALA A 629 1.44 -10.07 18.97
CA ALA A 629 0.01 -9.83 19.03
C ALA A 629 -0.51 -9.19 17.72
N VAL A 630 0.22 -8.23 17.16
CA VAL A 630 -0.17 -7.59 15.88
C VAL A 630 -0.15 -8.55 14.71
N ALA A 631 0.84 -9.45 14.64
CA ALA A 631 0.87 -10.50 13.62
C ALA A 631 -0.28 -11.51 13.82
N GLN A 632 -0.59 -11.88 15.06
CA GLN A 632 -1.73 -12.73 15.36
C GLN A 632 -3.06 -12.07 14.97
N ASP A 633 -3.23 -10.78 15.23
CA ASP A 633 -4.41 -10.02 14.78
C ASP A 633 -4.52 -10.00 13.26
N ALA A 634 -3.39 -9.90 12.55
CA ALA A 634 -3.38 -9.97 11.08
C ALA A 634 -3.81 -11.36 10.59
N VAL A 635 -3.27 -12.43 11.18
CA VAL A 635 -3.66 -13.81 10.86
C VAL A 635 -5.13 -14.07 11.18
N ASN A 636 -5.66 -13.58 12.30
CA ASN A 636 -7.06 -13.78 12.68
C ASN A 636 -8.07 -13.07 11.77
N ARG A 637 -7.61 -12.09 10.95
CA ARG A 637 -8.45 -11.42 9.95
C ARG A 637 -8.51 -12.21 8.64
N GLU A 638 -7.55 -13.12 8.43
CA GLU A 638 -7.40 -14.00 7.26
C GLU A 638 -8.02 -15.36 7.52
#